data_AF-A0A8C1ZTZ2-F1
#
_entry.id   AF-A0A8C1ZTZ2-F1
#
_cell.length_a   1.000
_cell.length_b   1.000
_cell.length_c   1.000
_cell.angle_alpha   90.00
_cell.angle_beta   90.00
_cell.angle_gamma   90.00
#
_symmetry.space_group_name_H-M   'P 1'
#
loop_
_entity.id
_entity.type
_entity.pdbx_description
1 polymer ?
#
loop_
_entity_poly.entity_id
_entity_poly.type
_entity_poly.pdbx_seq_one_letter_code
_entity_poly.pdbx_strand_id
1 'polypeptide(L)'
;MSKCCSGLPNHSGLWLWGKYHISFFFLSILGINICVVRQRELKPGQSPYRALLDTLELSNSRLSLQLINDNNKVRLLLELYRLQGNMTRVKINELKPLKPRYEVPDVLLSHPITEALSVVAQDENSLVVSLGGKDQRLILSAQPFRLDIVEGSQVLMSLNSRGLLAFEHLRTRKDTKSESEQATGQENDGQIKEDDDKPGMWEETFKSHTDSKPNGPTSISLDFSLPGVEHVYGIPEHADTLKLKNTDGSDPYRLYNLDVFQYELHNPMALYGAVPVLISHSTDRTMGIFWLNAAETWVDISSNTAGKTMFGKILDFVQVSSEAPQTDVRWMSESGIIDVFIMLGPKPADVFTQYASLTGTQSFPPLSALAYHQCRWNYNDQEDVKTVDQGFDEHDIPYDFIWLDIEHADGKRYFTWDPSKFPQPKEMLQGLMDKRRKLVAIVDPHIKVDSGYKIHNEIRSKNFYVKNKDGGDYEGWCWPGNAGYPDFTNPEMRTWWASQFAYDQYEGSMENQYIWNDMNEPSVFNGPEVTMHKDALHGVWEHRDVHNLYGLYVQKATADGLIQRSEGVQRPFVLTRAFFAGSQRYGAVWTGDNAAEWGHLKISIPMCLSLGLVGISFCGADVGGFFKHPSAELLVRWYQAGAYQPFFRAHAHIDTPRREPWLFGPENTALIREAIRQRYALLPYWYQLFYNAHRTGQPVMRPLWVEYPDDFATFSIEDEYLIGKDLLVHPVTDEGATGVTAYLPGKGEVMCFSTLNGTSQTLSLGFSCRSVFQRGGSIICRKDRVRRSSSCMENDPYTLYVALGSQGSAEGELYIDDFHTFSFEEAKQFVHRRLSFSANTLSSRNLAPDSQFSTASWIEKIVIFGGSQPSSATLKSADGTESALEFEFDSTLAVLTLRKPGVNAAADWTIVLRNVF
;
A
#
# COMPACT_ATOMS: atom_id res chain seq x y z
N MET A 1 55.84 27.98 11.47
CA MET A 1 55.69 28.42 12.88
C MET A 1 54.37 27.85 13.37
N SER A 2 54.33 26.62 13.89
CA SER A 2 54.54 26.23 15.30
C SER A 2 53.41 26.66 16.26
N LYS A 3 52.58 25.66 16.68
CA LYS A 3 51.93 25.46 18.01
C LYS A 3 50.99 26.58 18.51
N CYS A 4 49.80 26.40 19.10
CA CYS A 4 49.08 25.38 19.88
C CYS A 4 47.56 25.68 19.67
N CYS A 5 46.60 24.75 19.70
CA CYS A 5 46.11 24.07 20.90
C CYS A 5 45.31 22.82 20.53
N SER A 6 45.56 21.79 21.32
CA SER A 6 44.88 20.52 21.45
C SER A 6 43.53 20.64 22.16
N GLY A 7 42.56 19.80 21.80
CA GLY A 7 41.54 19.33 22.75
C GLY A 7 40.10 19.27 22.26
N LEU A 8 39.78 18.39 21.30
CA LEU A 8 38.43 17.84 21.11
C LEU A 8 38.56 16.35 20.74
N PRO A 9 37.83 15.42 21.38
CA PRO A 9 37.84 14.02 20.99
C PRO A 9 37.11 13.84 19.66
N ASN A 10 37.83 13.36 18.65
CA ASN A 10 37.28 12.92 17.38
C ASN A 10 36.28 11.77 17.62
N HIS A 11 34.98 12.05 17.52
CA HIS A 11 33.97 11.04 17.22
C HIS A 11 34.00 10.72 15.71
N SER A 12 35.05 10.04 15.26
CA SER A 12 35.17 9.51 13.91
C SER A 12 34.78 8.03 13.91
N GLY A 13 33.47 7.76 13.95
CA GLY A 13 32.87 6.42 13.82
C GLY A 13 32.02 6.22 12.56
N LEU A 14 31.88 7.23 11.70
CA LEU A 14 30.95 7.19 10.56
C LEU A 14 31.55 6.67 9.22
N TRP A 15 32.78 6.16 9.21
CA TRP A 15 33.49 5.83 7.96
C TRP A 15 33.55 4.33 7.65
N LEU A 16 32.41 3.66 7.45
CA LEU A 16 32.42 2.24 7.02
C LEU A 16 31.31 1.80 6.04
N TRP A 17 30.54 2.73 5.47
CA TRP A 17 29.48 2.38 4.49
C TRP A 17 29.81 2.73 3.03
N GLY A 18 31.06 3.06 2.72
CA GLY A 18 31.52 3.25 1.35
C GLY A 18 32.19 1.99 0.80
N LYS A 19 31.47 1.22 -0.04
CA LYS A 19 31.93 0.09 -0.90
C LYS A 19 31.61 -1.34 -0.42
N TYR A 20 30.35 -1.67 -0.17
CA TYR A 20 29.92 -3.08 -0.12
C TYR A 20 28.70 -3.30 -1.03
N HIS A 21 28.76 -4.32 -1.89
CA HIS A 21 27.65 -4.71 -2.77
C HIS A 21 26.44 -5.17 -1.93
N ILE A 22 25.25 -4.71 -2.29
CA ILE A 22 23.96 -4.94 -1.59
C ILE A 22 23.64 -6.43 -1.43
N SER A 23 23.98 -7.23 -2.44
CA SER A 23 23.80 -8.69 -2.45
C SER A 23 24.58 -9.44 -1.36
N PHE A 24 25.52 -8.81 -0.67
CA PHE A 24 26.21 -9.42 0.47
C PHE A 24 25.46 -9.28 1.81
N PHE A 25 24.45 -8.42 1.92
CA PHE A 25 23.76 -8.16 3.20
C PHE A 25 22.49 -8.94 3.45
N PHE A 26 21.81 -9.35 2.38
CA PHE A 26 20.50 -9.96 2.44
C PHE A 26 20.52 -11.41 1.96
N LEU A 27 19.61 -12.22 2.49
CA LEU A 27 19.43 -13.59 2.08
C LEU A 27 18.90 -13.66 0.64
N SER A 28 19.73 -14.17 -0.27
CA SER A 28 19.23 -14.89 -1.46
C SER A 28 18.86 -16.31 -1.05
N ILE A 29 18.15 -17.06 -1.91
CA ILE A 29 17.88 -18.48 -1.62
C ILE A 29 19.16 -19.27 -1.37
N LEU A 30 20.21 -18.96 -2.12
CA LEU A 30 21.53 -19.59 -1.99
C LEU A 30 22.30 -19.10 -0.74
N GLY A 31 21.77 -18.10 -0.02
CA GLY A 31 22.41 -17.35 1.05
C GLY A 31 22.12 -17.80 2.49
N ILE A 32 21.46 -18.95 2.72
CA ILE A 32 21.17 -19.55 4.06
C ILE A 32 19.79 -19.15 4.65
N ASN A 33 18.69 -19.22 3.89
CA ASN A 33 17.36 -19.40 4.50
C ASN A 33 16.91 -20.85 4.28
N ILE A 34 17.21 -21.73 5.25
CA ILE A 34 17.04 -23.17 5.03
C ILE A 34 15.55 -23.52 4.98
N CYS A 35 14.67 -22.71 5.57
CA CYS A 35 13.22 -22.85 5.46
C CYS A 35 12.73 -22.81 4.01
N VAL A 36 13.00 -21.73 3.26
CA VAL A 36 12.56 -21.64 1.86
C VAL A 36 13.26 -22.67 0.98
N VAL A 37 14.53 -22.99 1.26
CA VAL A 37 15.26 -24.04 0.53
C VAL A 37 14.56 -25.38 0.68
N ARG A 38 14.22 -25.81 1.91
CA ARG A 38 13.48 -27.06 2.17
C ARG A 38 12.14 -27.07 1.44
N GLN A 39 11.42 -25.94 1.45
CA GLN A 39 10.15 -25.85 0.75
C GLN A 39 10.32 -25.94 -0.77
N ARG A 40 11.30 -25.25 -1.37
CA ARG A 40 11.54 -25.22 -2.82
C ARG A 40 12.19 -26.50 -3.38
N GLU A 41 12.81 -27.31 -2.51
CA GLU A 41 13.27 -28.66 -2.83
C GLU A 41 12.10 -29.61 -3.13
N LEU A 42 10.92 -29.39 -2.53
CA LEU A 42 9.70 -30.15 -2.85
C LEU A 42 9.33 -29.94 -4.33
N LYS A 43 9.17 -31.05 -5.05
CA LYS A 43 8.83 -31.06 -6.48
C LYS A 43 7.35 -31.39 -6.70
N PRO A 44 6.72 -30.86 -7.77
CA PRO A 44 5.36 -31.21 -8.12
C PRO A 44 5.19 -32.72 -8.22
N GLY A 45 4.10 -33.24 -7.66
CA GLY A 45 3.86 -34.67 -7.58
C GLY A 45 2.58 -35.01 -6.85
N GLN A 46 2.43 -36.28 -6.46
CA GLN A 46 1.28 -36.70 -5.65
C GLN A 46 1.45 -36.17 -4.23
N SER A 47 0.51 -35.33 -3.78
CA SER A 47 0.49 -34.85 -2.40
C SER A 47 0.39 -36.01 -1.42
N PRO A 48 1.19 -36.03 -0.33
CA PRO A 48 1.06 -37.05 0.72
C PRO A 48 -0.13 -36.79 1.64
N TYR A 49 -0.83 -35.66 1.50
CA TYR A 49 -1.99 -35.33 2.31
C TYR A 49 -3.24 -35.94 1.71
N ARG A 50 -4.10 -36.50 2.58
CA ARG A 50 -5.45 -36.93 2.24
C ARG A 50 -6.48 -36.41 3.24
N ALA A 51 -7.68 -36.10 2.77
CA ALA A 51 -8.80 -35.72 3.63
C ALA A 51 -9.51 -36.95 4.19
N LEU A 52 -9.90 -36.87 5.45
CA LEU A 52 -10.68 -37.89 6.15
C LEU A 52 -12.17 -37.49 6.11
N LEU A 53 -12.89 -37.90 5.07
CA LEU A 53 -14.29 -37.51 4.86
C LEU A 53 -15.24 -38.02 5.97
N ASP A 54 -14.86 -39.06 6.69
CA ASP A 54 -15.57 -39.59 7.87
C ASP A 54 -15.49 -38.66 9.09
N THR A 55 -14.54 -37.72 9.10
CA THR A 55 -14.38 -36.69 10.14
C THR A 55 -15.06 -35.37 9.80
N LEU A 56 -15.87 -35.36 8.73
CA LEU A 56 -16.59 -34.18 8.28
C LEU A 56 -17.59 -33.69 9.35
N GLU A 57 -17.39 -32.45 9.78
CA GLU A 57 -18.32 -31.70 10.60
C GLU A 57 -18.83 -30.50 9.81
N LEU A 58 -20.15 -30.41 9.65
CA LEU A 58 -20.80 -29.30 8.99
C LEU A 58 -21.63 -28.50 9.99
N SER A 59 -21.32 -27.21 10.09
CA SER A 59 -22.20 -26.21 10.68
C SER A 59 -22.82 -25.36 9.56
N ASN A 60 -23.76 -24.47 9.92
CA ASN A 60 -24.41 -23.62 8.92
C ASN A 60 -23.42 -22.85 8.04
N SER A 61 -22.28 -22.40 8.58
CA SER A 61 -21.37 -21.50 7.85
C SER A 61 -19.91 -21.93 7.85
N ARG A 62 -19.61 -23.10 8.40
CA ARG A 62 -18.27 -23.69 8.46
C ARG A 62 -18.36 -25.18 8.20
N LEU A 63 -17.48 -25.65 7.33
CA LEU A 63 -17.18 -27.06 7.14
C LEU A 63 -15.79 -27.34 7.72
N SER A 64 -15.65 -28.35 8.56
CA SER A 64 -14.36 -28.79 9.09
C SER A 64 -14.15 -30.28 8.88
N LEU A 65 -12.91 -30.68 8.58
CA LEU A 65 -12.51 -32.08 8.51
C LEU A 65 -11.01 -32.24 8.79
N GLN A 66 -10.58 -33.45 9.07
CA GLN A 66 -9.17 -33.75 9.33
C GLN A 66 -8.44 -34.08 8.03
N LEU A 67 -7.23 -33.53 7.88
CA LEU A 67 -6.27 -34.02 6.90
C LEU A 67 -5.26 -34.91 7.60
N ILE A 68 -4.75 -35.92 6.92
CA ILE A 68 -3.64 -36.74 7.41
C ILE A 68 -2.56 -36.80 6.35
N ASN A 69 -1.31 -36.63 6.77
CA ASN A 69 -0.15 -36.84 5.94
C ASN A 69 0.22 -38.34 5.97
N ASP A 70 0.19 -39.02 4.83
CA ASP A 70 0.44 -40.46 4.76
C ASP A 70 1.90 -40.85 5.02
N ASN A 71 2.85 -39.92 4.92
CA ASN A 71 4.26 -40.19 5.18
C ASN A 71 4.57 -40.19 6.68
N ASN A 72 4.08 -39.19 7.42
CA ASN A 72 4.40 -39.01 8.86
C ASN A 72 3.19 -39.16 9.81
N LYS A 73 1.99 -39.43 9.29
CA LYS A 73 0.74 -39.66 10.06
C LYS A 73 0.26 -38.47 10.89
N VAL A 74 0.87 -37.29 10.74
CA VAL A 74 0.42 -36.05 11.38
C VAL A 74 -0.98 -35.71 10.88
N ARG A 75 -1.83 -35.29 11.82
CA ARG A 75 -3.19 -34.82 11.53
C ARG A 75 -3.30 -33.31 11.61
N LEU A 76 -3.91 -32.73 10.58
CA LEU A 76 -4.25 -31.31 10.50
C LEU A 76 -5.77 -31.16 10.54
N LEU A 77 -6.22 -29.97 10.88
CA LEU A 77 -7.61 -29.53 10.78
C LEU A 77 -7.74 -28.59 9.59
N LEU A 78 -8.59 -28.96 8.63
CA LEU A 78 -9.06 -28.08 7.56
C LEU A 78 -10.37 -27.44 8.01
N GLU A 79 -10.48 -26.12 7.88
CA GLU A 79 -11.73 -25.39 8.00
C GLU A 79 -12.00 -24.61 6.71
N LEU A 80 -13.20 -24.73 6.18
CA LEU A 80 -13.71 -24.02 5.01
C LEU A 80 -14.88 -23.15 5.43
N TYR A 81 -14.84 -21.88 5.01
CA TYR A 81 -15.89 -20.91 5.24
C TYR A 81 -16.32 -20.31 3.91
N ARG A 82 -17.64 -20.21 3.69
CA ARG A 82 -18.19 -19.30 2.68
C ARG A 82 -18.44 -17.96 3.35
N LEU A 83 -17.95 -16.91 2.73
CA LEU A 83 -18.05 -15.55 3.24
C LEU A 83 -18.97 -14.72 2.34
N GLN A 84 -19.57 -13.69 2.91
CA GLN A 84 -20.35 -12.71 2.15
C GLN A 84 -19.46 -12.05 1.08
N GLY A 85 -20.07 -11.68 -0.04
CA GLY A 85 -19.37 -10.94 -1.09
C GLY A 85 -18.56 -11.81 -2.05
N ASN A 86 -18.97 -13.07 -2.29
CA ASN A 86 -18.31 -13.98 -3.24
C ASN A 86 -16.85 -14.31 -2.84
N MET A 87 -16.67 -14.68 -1.56
CA MET A 87 -15.38 -15.02 -0.98
C MET A 87 -15.42 -16.38 -0.28
N THR A 88 -14.28 -17.07 -0.27
CA THR A 88 -14.07 -18.33 0.45
C THR A 88 -12.84 -18.21 1.32
N ARG A 89 -12.89 -18.70 2.57
CA ARG A 89 -11.73 -18.78 3.45
C ARG A 89 -11.36 -20.23 3.69
N VAL A 90 -10.07 -20.54 3.57
CA VAL A 90 -9.49 -21.86 3.83
C VAL A 90 -8.47 -21.72 4.94
N LYS A 91 -8.67 -22.43 6.05
CA LYS A 91 -7.71 -22.53 7.14
C LYS A 91 -7.19 -23.96 7.26
N ILE A 92 -5.88 -24.12 7.41
CA ILE A 92 -5.25 -25.39 7.78
C ILE A 92 -4.34 -25.16 8.98
N ASN A 93 -4.57 -25.91 10.05
CA ASN A 93 -3.77 -25.87 11.28
C ASN A 93 -3.49 -27.28 11.78
N GLU A 94 -2.55 -27.47 12.70
CA GLU A 94 -2.36 -28.75 13.38
C GLU A 94 -3.59 -29.09 14.22
N LEU A 95 -4.01 -30.35 14.20
CA LEU A 95 -5.17 -30.78 15.00
C LEU A 95 -4.86 -30.73 16.50
N LYS A 96 -3.62 -31.06 16.88
CA LYS A 96 -3.13 -31.10 18.27
C LYS A 96 -1.67 -30.64 18.32
N PRO A 97 -1.40 -29.34 18.18
CA PRO A 97 -0.03 -28.85 18.18
C PRO A 97 0.58 -28.91 19.58
N LEU A 98 1.92 -29.00 19.66
CA LEU A 98 2.67 -28.91 20.93
C LEU A 98 2.46 -27.56 21.64
N LYS A 99 2.29 -26.49 20.85
CA LYS A 99 1.91 -25.15 21.29
C LYS A 99 1.08 -24.47 20.20
N PRO A 100 0.24 -23.47 20.50
CA PRO A 100 -0.51 -22.76 19.47
C PRO A 100 0.39 -22.21 18.36
N ARG A 101 -0.07 -22.29 17.11
CA ARG A 101 0.53 -21.59 15.97
C ARG A 101 -0.02 -20.18 15.88
N TYR A 102 0.79 -19.26 15.36
CA TYR A 102 0.39 -17.88 15.24
C TYR A 102 -0.75 -17.71 14.23
N GLU A 103 -1.81 -17.02 14.66
CA GLU A 103 -2.89 -16.53 13.81
C GLU A 103 -2.85 -15.00 13.84
N VAL A 104 -2.83 -14.37 12.68
CA VAL A 104 -2.61 -12.92 12.55
C VAL A 104 -3.78 -12.11 13.15
N PRO A 105 -3.56 -11.33 14.22
CA PRO A 105 -4.58 -10.45 14.81
C PRO A 105 -4.56 -9.06 14.16
N ASP A 106 -5.57 -8.23 14.50
CA ASP A 106 -5.68 -6.79 14.19
C ASP A 106 -5.63 -6.36 12.70
N VAL A 107 -5.41 -7.30 11.76
CA VAL A 107 -5.45 -7.06 10.32
C VAL A 107 -6.89 -7.07 9.80
N LEU A 108 -7.64 -8.13 10.14
CA LEU A 108 -9.07 -8.21 9.84
C LEU A 108 -9.84 -7.20 10.71
N LEU A 109 -10.76 -6.45 10.11
CA LEU A 109 -11.58 -5.47 10.83
C LEU A 109 -12.43 -6.10 11.94
N SER A 110 -12.97 -7.27 11.65
CA SER A 110 -13.85 -8.05 12.51
C SER A 110 -13.88 -9.50 12.02
N HIS A 111 -14.63 -10.36 12.70
CA HIS A 111 -14.92 -11.68 12.16
C HIS A 111 -15.67 -11.54 10.83
N PRO A 112 -15.14 -12.08 9.71
CA PRO A 112 -15.78 -11.98 8.40
C PRO A 112 -17.20 -12.55 8.46
N ILE A 113 -18.15 -11.84 7.84
CA ILE A 113 -19.55 -12.27 7.80
C ILE A 113 -19.63 -13.54 6.96
N THR A 114 -20.14 -14.62 7.55
CA THR A 114 -20.23 -15.92 6.90
C THR A 114 -21.61 -16.14 6.27
N GLU A 115 -21.66 -16.94 5.21
CA GLU A 115 -22.89 -17.37 4.55
C GLU A 115 -23.08 -18.88 4.67
N ALA A 116 -24.29 -19.35 4.39
CA ALA A 116 -24.62 -20.76 4.51
C ALA A 116 -23.82 -21.63 3.54
N LEU A 117 -23.22 -22.70 4.05
CA LEU A 117 -22.57 -23.76 3.29
C LEU A 117 -23.51 -24.97 3.18
N SER A 118 -23.63 -25.53 1.98
CA SER A 118 -24.41 -26.75 1.74
C SER A 118 -23.60 -27.76 0.95
N VAL A 119 -23.54 -28.99 1.44
CA VAL A 119 -23.01 -30.12 0.69
C VAL A 119 -24.02 -30.49 -0.40
N VAL A 120 -23.56 -30.48 -1.65
CA VAL A 120 -24.36 -30.78 -2.85
C VAL A 120 -24.24 -32.24 -3.23
N ALA A 121 -23.04 -32.81 -3.11
CA ALA A 121 -22.77 -34.21 -3.40
C ALA A 121 -21.59 -34.69 -2.54
N GLN A 122 -21.59 -35.98 -2.23
CA GLN A 122 -20.50 -36.65 -1.54
C GLN A 122 -20.41 -38.08 -2.06
N ASP A 123 -19.20 -38.53 -2.36
CA ASP A 123 -18.86 -39.93 -2.62
C ASP A 123 -17.67 -40.36 -1.76
N GLU A 124 -17.10 -41.54 -2.03
CA GLU A 124 -15.99 -42.10 -1.24
C GLU A 124 -14.69 -41.27 -1.31
N ASN A 125 -14.49 -40.48 -2.37
CA ASN A 125 -13.27 -39.70 -2.60
C ASN A 125 -13.51 -38.21 -2.91
N SER A 126 -14.76 -37.76 -2.96
CA SER A 126 -15.10 -36.38 -3.28
C SER A 126 -16.20 -35.80 -2.38
N LEU A 127 -16.10 -34.50 -2.12
CA LEU A 127 -17.10 -33.70 -1.42
C LEU A 127 -17.33 -32.41 -2.20
N VAL A 128 -18.56 -32.18 -2.66
CA VAL A 128 -18.94 -30.99 -3.42
C VAL A 128 -19.77 -30.08 -2.53
N VAL A 129 -19.31 -28.84 -2.37
CA VAL A 129 -19.94 -27.82 -1.53
C VAL A 129 -20.38 -26.67 -2.42
N SER A 130 -21.60 -26.15 -2.22
CA SER A 130 -22.04 -24.94 -2.91
C SER A 130 -21.42 -23.71 -2.25
N LEU A 131 -20.85 -22.82 -3.05
CA LEU A 131 -20.33 -21.52 -2.62
C LEU A 131 -21.33 -20.37 -2.83
N GLY A 132 -22.56 -20.67 -3.26
CA GLY A 132 -23.52 -19.65 -3.71
C GLY A 132 -23.30 -19.24 -5.16
N GLY A 133 -23.96 -18.17 -5.63
CA GLY A 133 -23.80 -17.68 -7.01
C GLY A 133 -24.39 -18.60 -8.11
N LYS A 134 -24.17 -18.24 -9.38
CA LYS A 134 -24.62 -19.00 -10.57
C LYS A 134 -23.82 -20.31 -10.69
N ASP A 135 -24.23 -21.36 -9.99
CA ASP A 135 -23.62 -22.70 -10.06
C ASP A 135 -22.15 -22.77 -9.60
N GLN A 136 -21.72 -21.89 -8.67
CA GLN A 136 -20.37 -21.97 -8.10
C GLN A 136 -20.28 -23.04 -7.01
N ARG A 137 -19.23 -23.85 -7.11
CA ARG A 137 -19.00 -25.00 -6.23
C ARG A 137 -17.53 -25.09 -5.85
N LEU A 138 -17.28 -25.61 -4.66
CA LEU A 138 -15.97 -26.08 -4.22
C LEU A 138 -16.01 -27.60 -4.22
N ILE A 139 -15.11 -28.22 -4.97
CA ILE A 139 -14.93 -29.67 -5.03
C ILE A 139 -13.69 -30.01 -4.21
N LEU A 140 -13.87 -30.76 -3.14
CA LEU A 140 -12.78 -31.31 -2.34
C LEU A 140 -12.55 -32.75 -2.80
N SER A 141 -11.35 -33.03 -3.32
CA SER A 141 -10.88 -34.39 -3.58
C SER A 141 -10.12 -34.90 -2.36
N ALA A 142 -10.42 -36.11 -1.90
CA ALA A 142 -9.88 -36.63 -0.65
C ALA A 142 -8.48 -37.22 -0.80
N GLN A 143 -8.21 -38.03 -1.84
CA GLN A 143 -6.91 -38.66 -2.06
C GLN A 143 -6.42 -38.55 -3.53
N PRO A 144 -5.36 -37.77 -3.81
CA PRO A 144 -4.71 -36.82 -2.90
C PRO A 144 -5.64 -35.65 -2.53
N PHE A 145 -5.37 -35.00 -1.41
CA PHE A 145 -6.11 -33.81 -0.97
C PHE A 145 -5.97 -32.68 -2.01
N ARG A 146 -7.08 -32.15 -2.49
CA ARG A 146 -7.13 -31.03 -3.44
C ARG A 146 -8.45 -30.29 -3.30
N LEU A 147 -8.45 -28.98 -3.52
CA LEU A 147 -9.67 -28.17 -3.62
C LEU A 147 -9.76 -27.54 -5.00
N ASP A 148 -10.91 -27.62 -5.66
CA ASP A 148 -11.17 -26.97 -6.94
C ASP A 148 -12.40 -26.07 -6.81
N ILE A 149 -12.23 -24.78 -7.07
CA ILE A 149 -13.33 -23.82 -7.16
C ILE A 149 -13.76 -23.75 -8.62
N VAL A 150 -15.04 -24.04 -8.87
CA VAL A 150 -15.62 -24.10 -10.20
C VAL A 150 -16.85 -23.20 -10.30
N GLU A 151 -17.12 -22.68 -11.49
CA GLU A 151 -18.37 -22.01 -11.85
C GLU A 151 -18.93 -22.67 -13.11
N GLY A 152 -20.10 -23.30 -13.00
CA GLY A 152 -20.62 -24.15 -14.08
C GLY A 152 -19.67 -25.32 -14.36
N SER A 153 -19.10 -25.35 -15.57
CA SER A 153 -18.11 -26.34 -16.02
C SER A 153 -16.66 -25.83 -16.04
N GLN A 154 -16.42 -24.57 -15.66
CA GLN A 154 -15.10 -23.94 -15.69
C GLN A 154 -14.43 -24.03 -14.31
N VAL A 155 -13.17 -24.45 -14.28
CA VAL A 155 -12.31 -24.35 -13.08
C VAL A 155 -11.77 -22.93 -12.99
N LEU A 156 -12.10 -22.23 -11.91
CA LEU A 156 -11.61 -20.88 -11.64
C LEU A 156 -10.23 -20.93 -10.96
N MET A 157 -10.09 -21.80 -9.97
CA MET A 157 -8.87 -21.93 -9.17
C MET A 157 -8.76 -23.32 -8.57
N SER A 158 -7.55 -23.85 -8.47
CA SER A 158 -7.26 -25.11 -7.76
C SER A 158 -6.22 -24.88 -6.68
N LEU A 159 -6.42 -25.47 -5.50
CA LEU A 159 -5.48 -25.49 -4.39
C LEU A 159 -4.87 -26.88 -4.27
N ASN A 160 -3.57 -26.94 -4.04
CA ASN A 160 -2.79 -28.19 -3.94
C ASN A 160 -2.86 -29.07 -5.20
N SER A 161 -3.08 -28.47 -6.38
CA SER A 161 -3.15 -29.18 -7.66
C SER A 161 -1.81 -29.77 -8.09
N ARG A 162 -0.71 -29.17 -7.67
CA ARG A 162 0.67 -29.63 -7.90
C ARG A 162 1.20 -30.48 -6.75
N GLY A 163 0.43 -30.66 -5.69
CA GLY A 163 0.80 -31.46 -4.52
C GLY A 163 1.88 -30.83 -3.66
N LEU A 164 1.97 -29.50 -3.63
CA LEU A 164 2.99 -28.75 -2.89
C LEU A 164 2.45 -28.16 -1.57
N LEU A 165 1.31 -28.63 -1.08
CA LEU A 165 0.96 -28.48 0.32
C LEU A 165 2.06 -29.11 1.18
N ALA A 166 2.65 -28.30 2.05
CA ALA A 166 3.58 -28.75 3.07
C ALA A 166 3.23 -28.07 4.39
N PHE A 167 3.37 -28.81 5.47
CA PHE A 167 3.07 -28.34 6.81
C PHE A 167 4.07 -29.01 7.76
N GLU A 168 5.17 -28.32 8.06
CA GLU A 168 6.19 -28.81 8.99
C GLU A 168 5.63 -28.72 10.41
N HIS A 169 5.20 -29.85 10.96
CA HIS A 169 4.57 -29.94 12.28
C HIS A 169 5.54 -29.65 13.42
N LEU A 170 5.02 -29.07 14.52
CA LEU A 170 5.81 -28.83 15.71
C LEU A 170 6.32 -30.14 16.31
N ARG A 171 7.62 -30.18 16.64
CA ARG A 171 8.30 -31.36 17.18
C ARG A 171 9.29 -31.00 18.28
N THR A 172 9.51 -31.92 19.20
CA THR A 172 10.55 -31.79 20.25
C THR A 172 11.90 -32.24 19.72
N ARG A 173 12.98 -31.52 20.07
CA ARG A 173 14.35 -31.90 19.68
C ARG A 173 14.76 -33.20 20.35
N LYS A 174 15.36 -34.14 19.60
CA LYS A 174 15.66 -35.51 20.10
C LYS A 174 16.59 -35.55 21.32
N ASP A 175 17.52 -34.61 21.45
CA ASP A 175 18.50 -34.49 22.54
C ASP A 175 17.94 -33.84 23.82
N THR A 176 16.74 -33.25 23.79
CA THR A 176 16.08 -32.68 24.97
C THR A 176 15.36 -33.71 25.85
N LYS A 177 15.39 -34.99 25.49
CA LYS A 177 14.85 -36.07 26.33
C LYS A 177 15.78 -36.32 27.52
N SER A 178 15.26 -36.17 28.73
CA SER A 178 16.01 -36.44 29.97
C SER A 178 16.41 -37.91 30.12
N GLU A 179 17.53 -38.18 30.79
CA GLU A 179 18.01 -39.55 31.14
C GLU A 179 16.96 -40.40 31.90
N SER A 180 15.90 -39.79 32.44
CA SER A 180 14.82 -40.51 33.13
C SER A 180 13.86 -41.27 32.18
N GLU A 181 13.76 -40.87 30.90
CA GLU A 181 12.91 -41.57 29.91
C GLU A 181 13.62 -42.76 29.25
N GLN A 182 14.94 -42.88 29.37
CA GLN A 182 15.67 -44.06 28.90
C GLN A 182 15.57 -45.26 29.86
N ALA A 183 15.08 -45.06 31.10
CA ALA A 183 15.03 -46.10 32.13
C ALA A 183 13.67 -46.82 32.24
N THR A 184 12.58 -46.25 31.72
CA THR A 184 11.26 -46.89 31.69
C THR A 184 10.92 -47.26 30.26
N GLY A 185 11.17 -48.52 29.88
CA GLY A 185 10.81 -49.09 28.57
C GLY A 185 9.29 -49.18 28.35
N GLN A 186 8.63 -48.03 28.24
CA GLN A 186 7.32 -47.90 27.61
C GLN A 186 7.55 -47.36 26.20
N GLU A 187 7.55 -48.27 25.23
CA GLU A 187 7.43 -47.94 23.82
C GLU A 187 6.10 -47.23 23.59
N ASN A 188 6.14 -45.90 23.46
CA ASN A 188 5.07 -45.16 22.81
C ASN A 188 5.17 -45.44 21.30
N ASP A 189 4.22 -46.24 20.83
CA ASP A 189 3.99 -46.58 19.43
C ASP A 189 3.75 -45.30 18.61
N GLY A 190 4.65 -44.98 17.68
CA GLY A 190 4.51 -43.83 16.75
C GLY A 190 5.70 -42.90 16.56
N GLN A 191 6.95 -43.30 16.85
CA GLN A 191 8.11 -42.46 16.50
C GLN A 191 8.35 -42.44 14.98
N ILE A 192 7.99 -41.31 14.36
CA ILE A 192 8.19 -40.97 12.96
C ILE A 192 9.70 -40.80 12.69
N LYS A 193 10.23 -41.55 11.71
CA LYS A 193 11.61 -41.37 11.21
C LYS A 193 11.66 -40.19 10.23
N GLU A 194 11.84 -38.98 10.74
CA GLU A 194 12.37 -37.84 9.97
C GLU A 194 13.83 -37.56 10.40
N ASP A 195 14.67 -37.22 9.41
CA ASP A 195 16.11 -36.92 9.59
C ASP A 195 16.30 -35.57 10.31
N ASP A 196 16.26 -35.59 11.64
CA ASP A 196 16.66 -34.44 12.48
C ASP A 196 18.12 -34.01 12.28
N ASP A 197 18.93 -34.87 11.68
CA ASP A 197 20.38 -34.66 11.49
C ASP A 197 20.72 -33.82 10.24
N LYS A 198 19.72 -33.34 9.48
CA LYS A 198 19.94 -32.47 8.32
C LYS A 198 20.34 -31.04 8.74
N PRO A 199 21.29 -30.39 8.03
CA PRO A 199 21.67 -29.01 8.31
C PRO A 199 20.46 -28.06 8.28
N GLY A 200 20.38 -27.16 9.26
CA GLY A 200 19.34 -26.12 9.34
C GLY A 200 17.96 -26.57 9.79
N MET A 201 17.82 -27.76 10.37
CA MET A 201 16.56 -28.13 11.00
C MET A 201 16.33 -27.38 12.32
N TRP A 202 17.40 -27.05 13.04
CA TRP A 202 17.39 -26.38 14.34
C TRP A 202 18.17 -25.07 14.26
N GLU A 203 19.27 -24.90 15.00
CA GLU A 203 20.03 -23.67 14.94
C GLU A 203 20.50 -23.34 13.51
N GLU A 204 20.33 -22.08 13.12
CA GLU A 204 20.77 -21.55 11.83
C GLU A 204 21.66 -20.34 12.08
N THR A 205 22.76 -20.23 11.33
CA THR A 205 23.68 -19.09 11.45
C THR A 205 23.74 -18.37 10.12
N PHE A 206 23.35 -17.09 10.13
CA PHE A 206 23.54 -16.17 9.03
C PHE A 206 24.61 -15.16 9.42
N LYS A 207 25.75 -15.21 8.73
CA LYS A 207 26.96 -14.44 9.07
C LYS A 207 27.38 -14.67 10.53
N SER A 208 27.30 -13.63 11.37
CA SER A 208 27.64 -13.65 12.79
C SER A 208 26.42 -13.86 13.71
N HIS A 209 25.22 -13.99 13.15
CA HIS A 209 23.97 -14.11 13.90
C HIS A 209 23.51 -15.56 13.90
N THR A 210 23.38 -16.14 15.10
CA THR A 210 22.84 -17.49 15.27
C THR A 210 21.42 -17.40 15.80
N ASP A 211 20.47 -17.78 14.95
CA ASP A 211 19.10 -18.07 15.32
C ASP A 211 19.06 -19.41 16.07
N SER A 212 18.59 -19.39 17.33
CA SER A 212 18.46 -20.60 18.15
C SER A 212 17.34 -21.53 17.68
N LYS A 213 16.36 -21.02 16.92
CA LYS A 213 15.23 -21.76 16.34
C LYS A 213 14.64 -22.81 17.29
N PRO A 214 14.12 -22.40 18.46
CA PRO A 214 13.70 -23.30 19.53
C PRO A 214 12.58 -24.27 19.12
N ASN A 215 11.80 -23.92 18.10
CA ASN A 215 10.68 -24.72 17.61
C ASN A 215 11.03 -25.60 16.39
N GLY A 216 12.29 -25.58 15.95
CA GLY A 216 12.73 -26.32 14.77
C GLY A 216 12.05 -25.85 13.49
N PRO A 217 11.80 -26.75 12.53
CA PRO A 217 11.12 -26.43 11.28
C PRO A 217 9.60 -26.32 11.48
N THR A 218 9.01 -25.17 11.17
CA THR A 218 7.59 -24.89 11.36
C THR A 218 6.90 -24.32 10.13
N SER A 219 7.55 -24.39 8.97
CA SER A 219 7.07 -23.72 7.78
C SER A 219 5.87 -24.39 7.15
N ILE A 220 5.13 -23.58 6.40
CA ILE A 220 3.90 -23.97 5.71
C ILE A 220 4.00 -23.55 4.25
N SER A 221 3.42 -24.35 3.34
CA SER A 221 3.28 -23.96 1.95
C SER A 221 2.00 -24.47 1.33
N LEU A 222 1.50 -23.74 0.33
CA LEU A 222 0.36 -24.16 -0.50
C LEU A 222 0.51 -23.59 -1.92
N ASP A 223 0.24 -24.43 -2.92
CA ASP A 223 0.16 -24.03 -4.32
C ASP A 223 -1.29 -23.76 -4.77
N PHE A 224 -1.42 -22.81 -5.68
CA PHE A 224 -2.63 -22.39 -6.35
C PHE A 224 -2.41 -22.45 -7.87
N SER A 225 -3.34 -23.03 -8.61
CA SER A 225 -3.38 -22.94 -10.08
C SER A 225 -4.50 -22.04 -10.54
N LEU A 226 -4.21 -21.20 -11.52
CA LEU A 226 -5.11 -20.19 -12.10
C LEU A 226 -5.28 -20.45 -13.61
N PRO A 227 -6.21 -21.33 -14.03
CA PRO A 227 -6.47 -21.60 -15.43
C PRO A 227 -7.02 -20.35 -16.15
N GLY A 228 -6.59 -20.13 -17.40
CA GLY A 228 -6.96 -18.97 -18.21
C GLY A 228 -6.26 -17.67 -17.83
N VAL A 229 -5.30 -17.70 -16.89
CA VAL A 229 -4.62 -16.49 -16.38
C VAL A 229 -3.15 -16.48 -16.82
N GLU A 230 -2.73 -15.35 -17.39
CA GLU A 230 -1.32 -15.03 -17.71
C GLU A 230 -0.76 -13.82 -16.94
N HIS A 231 -1.63 -13.11 -16.22
CA HIS A 231 -1.32 -11.83 -15.60
C HIS A 231 -1.68 -11.87 -14.12
N VAL A 232 -0.67 -11.71 -13.28
CA VAL A 232 -0.79 -11.61 -11.83
C VAL A 232 -0.04 -10.38 -11.33
N TYR A 233 -0.58 -9.75 -10.29
CA TYR A 233 -0.16 -8.46 -9.74
C TYR A 233 -0.21 -8.50 -8.21
N GLY A 234 0.34 -7.46 -7.56
CA GLY A 234 0.26 -7.28 -6.12
C GLY A 234 1.54 -7.72 -5.43
N ILE A 235 1.40 -8.33 -4.25
CA ILE A 235 2.48 -8.72 -3.34
C ILE A 235 3.58 -7.66 -3.15
N PRO A 236 3.28 -6.35 -3.00
CA PRO A 236 4.32 -5.37 -2.72
C PRO A 236 4.99 -5.64 -1.36
N GLU A 237 6.22 -5.20 -1.11
CA GLU A 237 6.94 -4.20 -1.90
C GLU A 237 8.19 -4.73 -2.62
N HIS A 238 8.26 -4.50 -3.93
CA HIS A 238 9.39 -4.83 -4.79
C HIS A 238 9.62 -3.71 -5.79
N ALA A 239 10.88 -3.39 -6.05
CA ALA A 239 11.26 -2.48 -7.13
C ALA A 239 11.25 -3.20 -8.48
N ASP A 240 10.10 -3.74 -8.88
CA ASP A 240 9.94 -4.58 -10.07
C ASP A 240 8.75 -4.14 -10.93
N THR A 241 8.51 -4.85 -12.03
CA THR A 241 7.40 -4.60 -12.95
C THR A 241 6.04 -4.81 -12.27
N LEU A 242 5.01 -4.07 -12.71
CA LEU A 242 3.65 -4.17 -12.19
C LEU A 242 3.08 -5.58 -12.40
N LYS A 243 3.21 -6.11 -13.61
CA LYS A 243 2.98 -7.53 -13.89
C LYS A 243 4.12 -8.32 -13.27
N LEU A 244 3.80 -9.21 -12.34
CA LEU A 244 4.80 -10.04 -11.67
C LEU A 244 5.44 -11.01 -12.66
N LYS A 245 6.74 -11.23 -12.50
CA LYS A 245 7.53 -12.10 -13.36
C LYS A 245 7.40 -13.56 -12.94
N ASN A 246 7.68 -14.46 -13.89
CA ASN A 246 7.92 -15.87 -13.59
C ASN A 246 9.22 -15.99 -12.78
N THR A 247 9.21 -16.82 -11.73
CA THR A 247 10.32 -17.07 -10.82
C THR A 247 11.04 -18.40 -11.08
N ASP A 248 10.62 -19.15 -12.12
CA ASP A 248 11.28 -20.35 -12.62
C ASP A 248 12.72 -20.01 -13.03
N GLY A 249 13.69 -20.56 -12.29
CA GLY A 249 15.11 -20.31 -12.55
C GLY A 249 15.65 -19.00 -11.98
N SER A 250 14.86 -18.24 -11.21
CA SER A 250 15.29 -17.09 -10.42
C SER A 250 14.85 -17.23 -8.96
N ASP A 251 15.06 -16.20 -8.12
CA ASP A 251 14.53 -16.18 -6.76
C ASP A 251 13.02 -15.85 -6.77
N PRO A 252 12.20 -16.43 -5.86
CA PRO A 252 10.83 -16.05 -5.61
C PRO A 252 10.75 -14.63 -5.07
N TYR A 253 9.58 -14.00 -5.23
CA TYR A 253 9.28 -12.76 -4.52
C TYR A 253 9.32 -13.00 -3.01
N ARG A 254 10.06 -12.16 -2.28
CA ARG A 254 10.19 -12.24 -0.82
C ARG A 254 9.35 -11.16 -0.15
N LEU A 255 8.63 -11.53 0.90
CA LEU A 255 7.82 -10.66 1.75
C LEU A 255 8.38 -10.73 3.18
N TYR A 256 9.30 -9.82 3.46
CA TYR A 256 9.95 -9.65 4.75
C TYR A 256 10.41 -8.19 4.85
N ASN A 257 9.80 -7.41 5.73
CA ASN A 257 10.06 -5.98 5.84
C ASN A 257 11.54 -5.71 6.20
N LEU A 258 12.28 -5.10 5.30
CA LEU A 258 13.73 -4.92 5.41
C LEU A 258 14.16 -3.50 5.05
N ASP A 259 15.15 -3.00 5.78
CA ASP A 259 15.86 -1.77 5.47
C ASP A 259 16.95 -2.06 4.41
N VAL A 260 16.58 -1.93 3.13
CA VAL A 260 17.46 -2.26 2.00
C VAL A 260 18.17 -1.01 1.49
N PHE A 261 19.33 -0.74 2.09
CA PHE A 261 20.20 0.36 1.68
C PHE A 261 20.51 0.33 0.18
N GLN A 262 20.21 1.43 -0.52
CA GLN A 262 20.45 1.61 -1.97
C GLN A 262 19.82 0.53 -2.86
N TYR A 263 18.61 0.07 -2.54
CA TYR A 263 17.95 -1.02 -3.27
C TYR A 263 18.06 -0.93 -4.80
N GLU A 264 18.30 -2.08 -5.44
CA GLU A 264 18.41 -2.19 -6.90
C GLU A 264 17.03 -2.37 -7.56
N LEU A 265 16.96 -2.15 -8.88
CA LEU A 265 15.73 -2.29 -9.66
C LEU A 265 15.59 -3.68 -10.27
N HIS A 266 14.37 -4.03 -10.64
CA HIS A 266 13.95 -5.21 -11.41
C HIS A 266 14.36 -6.56 -10.80
N ASN A 267 14.26 -6.68 -9.48
CA ASN A 267 14.57 -7.89 -8.75
C ASN A 267 13.48 -8.22 -7.70
N PRO A 268 13.38 -9.49 -7.26
CA PRO A 268 12.34 -9.95 -6.35
C PRO A 268 12.71 -9.80 -4.85
N MET A 269 13.76 -9.05 -4.51
CA MET A 269 14.17 -8.86 -3.11
C MET A 269 13.10 -8.08 -2.34
N ALA A 270 12.82 -8.52 -1.12
CA ALA A 270 11.92 -7.79 -0.24
C ALA A 270 12.46 -6.38 0.03
N LEU A 271 11.56 -5.40 0.09
CA LEU A 271 11.84 -4.04 0.54
C LEU A 271 11.18 -3.80 1.91
N TYR A 272 10.61 -2.62 2.14
CA TYR A 272 10.27 -2.15 3.49
C TYR A 272 8.92 -2.67 3.98
N GLY A 273 7.99 -2.97 3.06
CA GLY A 273 6.65 -3.45 3.39
C GLY A 273 6.26 -4.75 2.71
N ALA A 274 5.22 -5.40 3.24
CA ALA A 274 4.73 -6.69 2.78
C ALA A 274 3.20 -6.74 2.81
N VAL A 275 2.53 -6.76 1.66
CA VAL A 275 1.07 -6.99 1.58
C VAL A 275 0.83 -8.30 0.85
N PRO A 276 0.53 -9.42 1.55
CA PRO A 276 0.45 -10.76 0.96
C PRO A 276 -0.87 -11.00 0.19
N VAL A 277 -1.15 -10.13 -0.77
CA VAL A 277 -2.32 -10.15 -1.66
C VAL A 277 -1.86 -10.22 -3.09
N LEU A 278 -2.28 -11.27 -3.80
CA LEU A 278 -2.05 -11.41 -5.23
C LEU A 278 -3.38 -11.28 -5.97
N ILE A 279 -3.40 -10.50 -7.05
CA ILE A 279 -4.55 -10.33 -7.94
C ILE A 279 -4.23 -11.00 -9.26
N SER A 280 -5.14 -11.84 -9.75
CA SER A 280 -5.08 -12.44 -11.08
C SER A 280 -6.09 -11.80 -12.00
N HIS A 281 -5.71 -11.52 -13.25
CA HIS A 281 -6.59 -10.91 -14.23
C HIS A 281 -6.51 -11.62 -15.59
N SER A 282 -7.68 -11.79 -16.21
CA SER A 282 -7.87 -12.09 -17.62
C SER A 282 -9.03 -11.26 -18.15
N THR A 283 -9.27 -11.30 -19.47
CA THR A 283 -10.45 -10.67 -20.10
C THR A 283 -11.77 -11.24 -19.58
N ASP A 284 -11.76 -12.43 -19.00
CA ASP A 284 -12.96 -13.08 -18.51
C ASP A 284 -13.24 -12.74 -17.04
N ARG A 285 -12.19 -12.56 -16.23
CA ARG A 285 -12.33 -12.43 -14.76
C ARG A 285 -11.11 -11.80 -14.08
N THR A 286 -11.39 -11.08 -13.00
CA THR A 286 -10.41 -10.73 -11.96
C THR A 286 -10.71 -11.51 -10.67
N MET A 287 -9.68 -12.07 -10.05
CA MET A 287 -9.76 -12.74 -8.75
C MET A 287 -8.58 -12.31 -7.87
N GLY A 288 -8.62 -12.63 -6.58
CA GLY A 288 -7.51 -12.40 -5.68
C GLY A 288 -7.32 -13.51 -4.64
N ILE A 289 -6.08 -13.63 -4.18
CA ILE A 289 -5.63 -14.52 -3.11
C ILE A 289 -5.03 -13.63 -2.03
N PHE A 290 -5.61 -13.63 -0.84
CA PHE A 290 -5.04 -12.97 0.33
C PHE A 290 -4.54 -14.03 1.32
N TRP A 291 -3.22 -14.16 1.41
CA TRP A 291 -2.52 -15.08 2.29
C TRP A 291 -2.24 -14.40 3.64
N LEU A 292 -3.10 -14.61 4.63
CA LEU A 292 -3.02 -13.94 5.92
C LEU A 292 -1.94 -14.60 6.81
N ASN A 293 -0.68 -14.25 6.57
CA ASN A 293 0.46 -14.70 7.36
C ASN A 293 1.48 -13.56 7.54
N ALA A 294 1.96 -13.37 8.77
CA ALA A 294 2.84 -12.27 9.18
C ALA A 294 4.33 -12.64 9.24
N ALA A 295 4.65 -13.93 9.07
CA ALA A 295 6.03 -14.39 9.03
C ALA A 295 6.69 -14.05 7.70
N GLU A 296 8.00 -14.25 7.63
CA GLU A 296 8.72 -14.26 6.36
C GLU A 296 8.01 -15.17 5.36
N THR A 297 7.67 -14.62 4.19
CA THR A 297 6.90 -15.33 3.16
C THR A 297 7.58 -15.21 1.80
N TRP A 298 7.59 -16.30 1.05
CA TRP A 298 8.14 -16.39 -0.30
C TRP A 298 7.05 -16.83 -1.28
N VAL A 299 7.04 -16.23 -2.47
CA VAL A 299 6.03 -16.49 -3.51
C VAL A 299 6.70 -16.86 -4.82
N ASP A 300 6.58 -18.15 -5.19
CA ASP A 300 6.98 -18.65 -6.51
C ASP A 300 5.82 -18.49 -7.49
N ILE A 301 6.13 -18.05 -8.72
CA ILE A 301 5.16 -17.86 -9.81
C ILE A 301 5.71 -18.58 -11.03
N SER A 302 4.94 -19.50 -11.61
CA SER A 302 5.33 -20.21 -12.84
C SER A 302 4.20 -20.17 -13.87
N SER A 303 4.55 -19.92 -15.13
CA SER A 303 3.60 -19.90 -16.25
C SER A 303 3.62 -21.23 -17.00
N ASN A 304 2.45 -21.86 -17.15
CA ASN A 304 2.25 -23.18 -17.74
C ASN A 304 1.06 -23.19 -18.72
N THR A 305 0.81 -24.33 -19.36
CA THR A 305 -0.41 -24.61 -20.13
C THR A 305 -1.23 -25.66 -19.37
N ALA A 306 -2.53 -25.44 -19.19
CA ALA A 306 -3.41 -26.27 -18.36
C ALA A 306 -3.44 -27.77 -18.76
N GLY A 307 -3.01 -28.13 -19.98
CA GLY A 307 -2.96 -29.51 -20.49
C GLY A 307 -1.76 -30.37 -20.03
N LYS A 308 -0.76 -29.81 -19.34
CA LYS A 308 0.44 -30.57 -18.89
C LYS A 308 0.40 -31.01 -17.42
N THR A 309 -0.50 -30.48 -16.61
CA THR A 309 -0.71 -30.92 -15.22
C THR A 309 -1.75 -32.05 -15.22
N MET A 310 -1.43 -33.16 -14.56
CA MET A 310 -2.17 -34.43 -14.63
C MET A 310 -3.63 -34.31 -14.16
N PHE A 311 -4.56 -34.02 -15.06
CA PHE A 311 -6.00 -34.16 -14.84
C PHE A 311 -6.43 -35.63 -15.03
N GLY A 312 -6.00 -36.50 -14.11
CA GLY A 312 -6.52 -37.85 -14.00
C GLY A 312 -7.81 -37.88 -13.19
N LYS A 313 -8.97 -38.07 -13.86
CA LYS A 313 -10.29 -38.47 -13.31
C LYS A 313 -11.30 -37.40 -12.84
N ILE A 314 -11.29 -36.16 -13.33
CA ILE A 314 -12.51 -35.31 -13.28
C ILE A 314 -13.27 -35.51 -14.60
N LEU A 315 -14.04 -36.58 -14.72
CA LEU A 315 -14.54 -37.06 -16.04
C LEU A 315 -16.04 -36.94 -16.32
N ASP A 316 -16.84 -36.24 -15.50
CA ASP A 316 -18.26 -35.99 -15.85
C ASP A 316 -18.72 -34.52 -15.88
N PHE A 317 -17.93 -33.55 -15.38
CA PHE A 317 -18.39 -32.16 -15.18
C PHE A 317 -17.56 -31.03 -15.80
N VAL A 318 -16.39 -31.30 -16.38
CA VAL A 318 -15.43 -30.25 -16.75
C VAL A 318 -14.92 -30.44 -18.18
N GLN A 319 -14.97 -29.39 -18.99
CA GLN A 319 -14.23 -29.28 -20.25
C GLN A 319 -13.06 -28.32 -20.04
N VAL A 320 -11.83 -28.83 -19.97
CA VAL A 320 -10.62 -27.99 -20.06
C VAL A 320 -10.07 -28.14 -21.47
N SER A 321 -9.94 -27.04 -22.21
CA SER A 321 -9.19 -27.05 -23.47
C SER A 321 -7.72 -27.26 -23.15
N SER A 322 -7.08 -28.24 -23.80
CA SER A 322 -5.70 -28.68 -23.52
C SER A 322 -4.61 -27.65 -23.84
N GLU A 323 -4.97 -26.41 -24.18
CA GLU A 323 -4.08 -25.34 -24.63
C GLU A 323 -4.27 -23.99 -23.90
N ALA A 324 -5.16 -23.89 -22.90
CA ALA A 324 -5.36 -22.63 -22.18
C ALA A 324 -4.13 -22.26 -21.31
N PRO A 325 -3.76 -20.96 -21.23
CA PRO A 325 -2.70 -20.52 -20.35
C PRO A 325 -3.06 -20.78 -18.88
N GLN A 326 -2.07 -20.99 -18.03
CA GLN A 326 -2.23 -21.18 -16.60
C GLN A 326 -1.08 -20.53 -15.86
N THR A 327 -1.39 -19.82 -14.77
CA THR A 327 -0.38 -19.36 -13.82
C THR A 327 -0.49 -20.18 -12.55
N ASP A 328 0.61 -20.76 -12.11
CA ASP A 328 0.69 -21.41 -10.80
C ASP A 328 1.45 -20.51 -9.83
N VAL A 329 0.91 -20.35 -8.63
CA VAL A 329 1.48 -19.55 -7.55
C VAL A 329 1.69 -20.43 -6.33
N ARG A 330 2.86 -20.38 -5.70
CA ARG A 330 3.14 -21.11 -4.46
C ARG A 330 3.58 -20.16 -3.36
N TRP A 331 2.86 -20.19 -2.24
CA TRP A 331 3.16 -19.43 -1.04
C TRP A 331 3.90 -20.31 -0.04
N MET A 332 4.94 -19.77 0.58
CA MET A 332 5.79 -20.46 1.56
C MET A 332 6.09 -19.51 2.72
N SER A 333 5.55 -19.77 3.90
CA SER A 333 5.78 -18.94 5.11
C SER A 333 6.53 -19.71 6.18
N GLU A 334 7.40 -19.03 6.91
CA GLU A 334 8.27 -19.63 7.92
C GLU A 334 7.53 -20.23 9.13
N SER A 335 6.41 -19.62 9.53
CA SER A 335 5.61 -20.07 10.68
C SER A 335 4.13 -19.71 10.52
N GLY A 336 3.37 -19.81 11.61
CA GLY A 336 1.93 -19.56 11.63
C GLY A 336 1.10 -20.70 11.03
N ILE A 337 -0.13 -20.37 10.64
CA ILE A 337 -1.10 -21.28 10.00
C ILE A 337 -1.28 -20.93 8.52
N ILE A 338 -1.84 -21.87 7.76
CA ILE A 338 -2.37 -21.56 6.43
C ILE A 338 -3.73 -20.90 6.68
N ASP A 339 -3.86 -19.64 6.33
CA ASP A 339 -5.10 -18.88 6.39
C ASP A 339 -5.21 -18.04 5.12
N VAL A 340 -6.07 -18.46 4.19
CA VAL A 340 -6.19 -17.84 2.88
C VAL A 340 -7.63 -17.45 2.60
N PHE A 341 -7.79 -16.22 2.11
CA PHE A 341 -9.03 -15.71 1.55
C PHE A 341 -8.94 -15.70 0.04
N ILE A 342 -9.94 -16.30 -0.60
CA ILE A 342 -10.09 -16.36 -2.04
C ILE A 342 -11.22 -15.40 -2.42
N MET A 343 -10.89 -14.41 -3.22
CA MET A 343 -11.76 -13.31 -3.66
C MET A 343 -12.11 -13.55 -5.13
N LEU A 344 -13.34 -13.96 -5.43
CA LEU A 344 -13.69 -14.50 -6.75
C LEU A 344 -14.17 -13.43 -7.75
N GLY A 345 -14.12 -12.15 -7.39
CA GLY A 345 -14.55 -11.03 -8.24
C GLY A 345 -16.05 -11.11 -8.61
N PRO A 346 -16.45 -10.95 -9.90
CA PRO A 346 -15.60 -11.17 -11.08
C PRO A 346 -14.90 -9.94 -11.67
N LYS A 347 -15.28 -8.71 -11.29
CA LYS A 347 -14.66 -7.48 -11.83
C LYS A 347 -13.50 -7.01 -10.95
N PRO A 348 -12.58 -6.18 -11.48
CA PRO A 348 -11.54 -5.55 -10.65
C PRO A 348 -12.13 -4.84 -9.42
N ALA A 349 -13.19 -4.05 -9.62
CA ALA A 349 -13.85 -3.32 -8.55
C ALA A 349 -14.44 -4.23 -7.45
N ASP A 350 -14.89 -5.44 -7.80
CA ASP A 350 -15.43 -6.40 -6.83
C ASP A 350 -14.31 -6.94 -5.94
N VAL A 351 -13.15 -7.27 -6.52
CA VAL A 351 -11.98 -7.76 -5.75
C VAL A 351 -11.47 -6.71 -4.76
N PHE A 352 -11.42 -5.44 -5.16
CA PHE A 352 -11.04 -4.36 -4.24
C PHE A 352 -12.04 -4.22 -3.08
N THR A 353 -13.34 -4.30 -3.38
CA THR A 353 -14.40 -4.22 -2.35
C THR A 353 -14.36 -5.43 -1.41
N GLN A 354 -14.14 -6.63 -1.96
CA GLN A 354 -13.93 -7.88 -1.21
C GLN A 354 -12.77 -7.73 -0.23
N TYR A 355 -11.59 -7.31 -0.71
CA TYR A 355 -10.42 -7.12 0.13
C TYR A 355 -10.61 -6.02 1.19
N ALA A 356 -11.21 -4.90 0.80
CA ALA A 356 -11.50 -3.79 1.72
C ALA A 356 -12.52 -4.17 2.80
N SER A 357 -13.46 -5.09 2.52
CA SER A 357 -14.38 -5.61 3.54
C SER A 357 -13.68 -6.43 4.62
N LEU A 358 -12.53 -7.03 4.30
CA LEU A 358 -11.71 -7.81 5.23
C LEU A 358 -10.77 -6.91 6.03
N THR A 359 -10.02 -6.03 5.34
CA THR A 359 -8.90 -5.28 5.92
C THR A 359 -9.16 -3.78 6.09
N GLY A 360 -10.34 -3.30 5.72
CA GLY A 360 -10.70 -1.89 5.74
C GLY A 360 -10.24 -1.11 4.50
N THR A 361 -10.68 0.14 4.45
CA THR A 361 -10.43 1.06 3.36
C THR A 361 -9.33 2.06 3.72
N GLN A 362 -8.85 2.80 2.72
CA GLN A 362 -7.91 3.89 2.94
C GLN A 362 -8.51 4.90 3.95
N SER A 363 -7.73 5.29 4.96
CA SER A 363 -8.09 6.38 5.86
C SER A 363 -8.33 7.66 5.06
N PHE A 364 -9.41 8.39 5.34
CA PHE A 364 -9.67 9.63 4.63
C PHE A 364 -8.67 10.73 5.10
N PRO A 365 -7.71 11.15 4.25
CA PRO A 365 -6.63 12.01 4.70
C PRO A 365 -7.12 13.46 4.91
N PRO A 366 -6.47 14.26 5.77
CA PRO A 366 -6.66 15.70 5.74
C PRO A 366 -6.22 16.25 4.37
N LEU A 367 -6.92 17.25 3.82
CA LEU A 367 -6.67 17.78 2.47
C LEU A 367 -5.21 18.20 2.28
N SER A 368 -4.59 18.79 3.31
CA SER A 368 -3.21 19.23 3.25
C SER A 368 -2.23 18.10 3.00
N ALA A 369 -2.52 16.87 3.46
CA ALA A 369 -1.65 15.72 3.24
C ALA A 369 -1.64 15.25 1.78
N LEU A 370 -2.63 15.69 0.98
CA LEU A 370 -2.66 15.48 -0.46
C LEU A 370 -1.94 16.58 -1.22
N ALA A 371 -1.35 17.58 -0.57
CA ALA A 371 -0.67 18.67 -1.25
C ALA A 371 0.84 18.37 -1.39
N TYR A 372 1.67 19.41 -1.57
CA TYR A 372 3.12 19.22 -1.71
C TYR A 372 3.84 19.26 -0.35
N HIS A 373 4.78 18.32 -0.18
CA HIS A 373 5.60 18.13 1.01
C HIS A 373 7.08 18.39 0.69
N GLN A 374 7.72 19.29 1.44
CA GLN A 374 9.14 19.59 1.33
C GLN A 374 9.93 18.95 2.50
N CYS A 375 10.92 18.13 2.17
CA CYS A 375 11.77 17.44 3.12
C CYS A 375 13.24 17.39 2.66
N ARG A 376 14.16 17.16 3.60
CA ARG A 376 15.51 16.63 3.38
C ARG A 376 16.08 16.14 4.71
N TRP A 377 17.09 15.28 4.65
CA TRP A 377 18.00 15.02 5.76
C TRP A 377 19.14 16.05 5.71
N ASN A 378 19.28 17.00 6.62
CA ASN A 378 18.25 17.58 7.48
C ASN A 378 18.07 19.06 7.10
N TYR A 379 16.96 19.68 7.53
CA TYR A 379 16.98 21.11 7.79
C TYR A 379 17.77 21.37 9.08
N ASN A 380 18.66 22.35 9.03
CA ASN A 380 19.72 22.50 10.02
C ASN A 380 19.19 22.94 11.40
N ASP A 381 18.26 23.89 11.41
CA ASP A 381 17.73 24.55 12.58
C ASP A 381 16.41 25.29 12.28
N GLN A 382 15.87 25.96 13.29
CA GLN A 382 14.64 26.76 13.19
C GLN A 382 14.73 27.91 12.15
N GLU A 383 15.91 28.50 11.94
CA GLU A 383 16.09 29.59 10.97
C GLU A 383 16.17 29.07 9.53
N ASP A 384 16.76 27.88 9.33
CA ASP A 384 16.74 27.20 8.03
C ASP A 384 15.31 26.83 7.61
N VAL A 385 14.50 26.30 8.53
CA VAL A 385 13.07 26.04 8.29
C VAL A 385 12.35 27.31 7.85
N LYS A 386 12.56 28.42 8.56
CA LYS A 386 11.97 29.72 8.23
C LYS A 386 12.45 30.27 6.88
N THR A 387 13.74 30.10 6.57
CA THR A 387 14.34 30.53 5.30
C THR A 387 13.73 29.75 4.14
N VAL A 388 13.54 28.44 4.28
CA VAL A 388 12.90 27.59 3.27
C VAL A 388 11.43 27.97 3.11
N ASP A 389 10.70 28.13 4.20
CA ASP A 389 9.30 28.57 4.20
C ASP A 389 9.12 29.92 3.46
N GLN A 390 10.01 30.88 3.71
CA GLN A 390 10.05 32.16 3.00
C GLN A 390 10.41 31.99 1.51
N GLY A 391 11.37 31.12 1.19
CA GLY A 391 11.77 30.84 -0.19
C GLY A 391 10.61 30.37 -1.08
N PHE A 392 9.70 29.55 -0.54
CA PHE A 392 8.49 29.16 -1.26
C PHE A 392 7.57 30.35 -1.59
N ASP A 393 7.39 31.27 -0.65
CA ASP A 393 6.57 32.47 -0.87
C ASP A 393 7.23 33.42 -1.89
N GLU A 394 8.55 33.64 -1.78
CA GLU A 394 9.31 34.49 -2.70
C GLU A 394 9.29 33.99 -4.14
N HIS A 395 9.26 32.67 -4.32
CA HIS A 395 9.26 32.03 -5.62
C HIS A 395 7.85 31.65 -6.11
N ASP A 396 6.76 32.01 -5.41
CA ASP A 396 5.38 31.65 -5.77
C ASP A 396 5.18 30.13 -6.00
N ILE A 397 5.81 29.31 -5.16
CA ILE A 397 5.66 27.86 -5.17
C ILE A 397 4.85 27.47 -3.93
N PRO A 398 3.68 26.81 -4.08
CA PRO A 398 2.89 26.43 -2.93
C PRO A 398 3.41 25.14 -2.28
N TYR A 399 3.30 25.04 -0.96
CA TYR A 399 3.59 23.83 -0.19
C TYR A 399 2.78 23.82 1.12
N ASP A 400 2.52 22.63 1.66
CA ASP A 400 1.72 22.46 2.89
C ASP A 400 2.54 21.96 4.08
N PHE A 401 3.53 21.12 3.84
CA PHE A 401 4.34 20.51 4.91
C PHE A 401 5.83 20.75 4.71
N ILE A 402 6.50 21.20 5.76
CA ILE A 402 7.96 21.12 5.90
C ILE A 402 8.31 20.03 6.91
N TRP A 403 9.37 19.26 6.66
CA TRP A 403 9.65 18.04 7.40
C TRP A 403 10.98 18.14 8.15
N LEU A 404 10.99 17.61 9.36
CA LEU A 404 12.16 17.50 10.23
C LEU A 404 12.53 16.02 10.39
N ASP A 405 13.65 15.66 9.78
CA ASP A 405 14.30 14.36 9.90
C ASP A 405 15.13 14.29 11.21
N ILE A 406 15.86 13.20 11.46
CA ILE A 406 16.38 12.79 12.77
C ILE A 406 17.28 13.80 13.48
N GLU A 407 17.91 14.75 12.78
CA GLU A 407 18.79 15.76 13.38
C GLU A 407 18.05 16.85 14.18
N HIS A 408 16.71 16.86 14.18
CA HIS A 408 15.92 17.78 14.99
C HIS A 408 15.84 17.40 16.46
N ALA A 409 16.02 16.11 16.78
CA ALA A 409 15.90 15.57 18.13
C ALA A 409 17.22 15.69 18.91
N ASP A 410 17.15 15.79 20.24
CA ASP A 410 18.35 15.82 21.10
C ASP A 410 19.06 14.47 21.10
N GLY A 411 20.11 14.35 20.28
CA GLY A 411 20.93 13.14 20.20
C GLY A 411 20.12 11.90 19.80
N LYS A 412 19.12 12.08 18.93
CA LYS A 412 18.19 11.03 18.45
C LYS A 412 17.34 10.41 19.56
N ARG A 413 17.03 11.19 20.59
CA ARG A 413 15.97 10.89 21.56
C ARG A 413 14.66 11.42 21.01
N TYR A 414 13.80 10.58 20.47
CA TYR A 414 12.49 11.01 19.96
C TYR A 414 11.64 11.67 21.07
N PHE A 415 10.60 12.42 20.69
CA PHE A 415 9.83 13.28 21.61
C PHE A 415 10.64 14.41 22.29
N THR A 416 11.80 14.74 21.75
CA THR A 416 12.65 15.85 22.22
C THR A 416 13.08 16.75 21.06
N TRP A 417 13.67 17.90 21.38
CA TRP A 417 14.20 18.86 20.42
C TRP A 417 15.65 19.16 20.77
N ASP A 418 16.53 19.25 19.77
CA ASP A 418 17.91 19.72 19.97
C ASP A 418 17.86 21.17 20.49
N PRO A 419 18.37 21.43 21.71
CA PRO A 419 18.20 22.73 22.35
C PRO A 419 19.02 23.86 21.71
N SER A 420 19.99 23.53 20.84
CA SER A 420 20.78 24.51 20.11
C SER A 420 20.15 24.85 18.75
N LYS A 421 19.64 23.83 18.04
CA LYS A 421 19.06 23.98 16.70
C LYS A 421 17.58 24.38 16.72
N PHE A 422 16.83 23.84 17.67
CA PHE A 422 15.38 24.04 17.80
C PHE A 422 15.02 24.48 19.24
N PRO A 423 15.55 25.63 19.71
CA PRO A 423 15.30 26.10 21.08
C PRO A 423 13.85 26.54 21.33
N GLN A 424 13.10 26.90 20.28
CA GLN A 424 11.75 27.44 20.39
C GLN A 424 10.79 26.79 19.37
N PRO A 425 10.56 25.46 19.44
CA PRO A 425 9.78 24.73 18.44
C PRO A 425 8.34 25.26 18.29
N LYS A 426 7.73 25.77 19.37
CA LYS A 426 6.40 26.41 19.32
C LYS A 426 6.39 27.70 18.49
N GLU A 427 7.46 28.50 18.54
CA GLU A 427 7.57 29.72 17.73
C GLU A 427 7.67 29.35 16.24
N MET A 428 8.48 28.34 15.91
CA MET A 428 8.59 27.80 14.55
C MET A 428 7.26 27.28 14.02
N LEU A 429 6.56 26.46 14.82
CA LEU A 429 5.25 25.90 14.46
C LEU A 429 4.19 26.99 14.31
N GLN A 430 4.19 28.01 15.18
CA GLN A 430 3.32 29.17 15.04
C GLN A 430 3.59 29.95 13.75
N GLY A 431 4.87 30.17 13.40
CA GLY A 431 5.23 30.85 12.14
C GLY A 431 4.72 30.13 10.89
N LEU A 432 4.77 28.79 10.89
CA LEU A 432 4.16 27.98 9.84
C LEU A 432 2.62 28.08 9.86
N MET A 433 2.02 28.04 11.04
CA MET A 433 0.57 28.13 11.22
C MET A 433 0.01 29.47 10.73
N ASP A 434 0.71 30.59 10.98
CA ASP A 434 0.33 31.93 10.50
C ASP A 434 0.27 31.99 8.96
N LYS A 435 1.04 31.14 8.28
CA LYS A 435 1.03 30.95 6.83
C LYS A 435 0.16 29.77 6.38
N ARG A 436 -0.61 29.17 7.28
CA ARG A 436 -1.48 28.00 7.08
C ARG A 436 -0.74 26.74 6.60
N ARG A 437 0.48 26.54 7.11
CA ARG A 437 1.37 25.41 6.85
C ARG A 437 1.55 24.54 8.09
N LYS A 438 2.08 23.35 7.86
CA LYS A 438 2.19 22.27 8.83
C LYS A 438 3.65 21.79 8.86
N LEU A 439 3.98 21.06 9.91
CA LEU A 439 5.27 20.43 10.09
C LEU A 439 5.08 18.92 10.27
N VAL A 440 6.02 18.13 9.76
CA VAL A 440 6.12 16.71 10.12
C VAL A 440 7.46 16.48 10.83
N ALA A 441 7.43 15.79 11.97
CA ALA A 441 8.63 15.39 12.69
C ALA A 441 8.75 13.86 12.70
N ILE A 442 9.94 13.35 12.47
CA ILE A 442 10.23 11.92 12.50
C ILE A 442 10.22 11.36 13.94
N VAL A 443 9.64 10.19 14.14
CA VAL A 443 9.59 9.44 15.41
C VAL A 443 9.72 7.95 15.10
N ASP A 444 10.88 7.37 15.38
CA ASP A 444 11.17 5.96 15.03
C ASP A 444 11.02 5.03 16.23
N PRO A 445 10.78 3.72 16.01
CA PRO A 445 10.52 2.76 17.08
C PRO A 445 11.79 2.15 17.68
N HIS A 446 12.86 2.95 17.81
CA HIS A 446 14.08 2.57 18.51
C HIS A 446 14.43 3.66 19.54
N ILE A 447 14.55 3.27 20.80
CA ILE A 447 14.60 4.19 21.93
C ILE A 447 15.99 4.12 22.53
N LYS A 448 16.73 5.24 22.45
CA LYS A 448 18.08 5.36 23.02
C LYS A 448 18.13 4.82 24.45
N VAL A 449 19.06 3.90 24.71
CA VAL A 449 19.31 3.39 26.07
C VAL A 449 20.08 4.45 26.85
N ASP A 450 19.36 5.22 27.64
CA ASP A 450 19.90 6.34 28.42
C ASP A 450 19.05 6.57 29.67
N SER A 451 19.68 6.46 30.86
CA SER A 451 19.01 6.66 32.15
C SER A 451 18.50 8.11 32.36
N GLY A 452 19.02 9.07 31.61
CA GLY A 452 18.53 10.46 31.61
C GLY A 452 17.28 10.67 30.76
N TYR A 453 16.85 9.67 29.98
CA TYR A 453 15.76 9.80 29.01
C TYR A 453 14.45 9.20 29.53
N LYS A 454 13.45 10.06 29.73
CA LYS A 454 12.11 9.69 30.28
C LYS A 454 11.48 8.51 29.55
N ILE A 455 11.39 8.58 28.22
CA ILE A 455 10.73 7.55 27.38
C ILE A 455 11.41 6.19 27.57
N HIS A 456 12.76 6.13 27.58
CA HIS A 456 13.49 4.90 27.86
C HIS A 456 13.14 4.32 29.23
N ASN A 457 13.22 5.16 30.26
CA ASN A 457 12.96 4.73 31.64
C ASN A 457 11.54 4.20 31.83
N GLU A 458 10.55 4.84 31.22
CA GLU A 458 9.15 4.42 31.30
C GLU A 458 8.93 3.08 30.59
N ILE A 459 9.39 2.93 29.34
CA ILE A 459 9.27 1.67 28.58
C ILE A 459 9.96 0.53 29.33
N ARG A 460 11.16 0.78 29.86
CA ARG A 460 11.90 -0.21 30.65
C ARG A 460 11.16 -0.60 31.93
N SER A 461 10.68 0.38 32.70
CA SER A 461 9.99 0.15 33.97
C SER A 461 8.65 -0.59 33.80
N LYS A 462 7.98 -0.39 32.66
CA LYS A 462 6.72 -1.04 32.30
C LYS A 462 6.92 -2.37 31.57
N ASN A 463 8.17 -2.79 31.37
CA ASN A 463 8.51 -4.04 30.66
C ASN A 463 7.96 -4.06 29.22
N PHE A 464 8.01 -2.91 28.53
CA PHE A 464 7.48 -2.73 27.18
C PHE A 464 8.52 -2.93 26.07
N TYR A 465 9.78 -3.24 26.38
CA TYR A 465 10.74 -3.63 25.36
C TYR A 465 10.49 -5.06 24.87
N VAL A 466 10.71 -5.29 23.57
CA VAL A 466 10.91 -6.63 23.00
C VAL A 466 12.01 -7.34 23.79
N LYS A 467 11.88 -8.65 23.97
CA LYS A 467 12.87 -9.44 24.72
C LYS A 467 13.81 -10.18 23.79
N ASN A 468 15.05 -10.38 24.23
CA ASN A 468 15.94 -11.35 23.61
C ASN A 468 15.54 -12.78 24.03
N LYS A 469 16.17 -13.79 23.41
CA LYS A 469 15.90 -15.21 23.67
C LYS A 469 16.12 -15.65 25.13
N ASP A 470 16.95 -14.91 25.88
CA ASP A 470 17.26 -15.18 27.29
C ASP A 470 16.30 -14.46 28.26
N GLY A 471 15.31 -13.71 27.72
CA GLY A 471 14.29 -12.99 28.49
C GLY A 471 14.68 -11.57 28.94
N GLY A 472 15.89 -11.11 28.61
CA GLY A 472 16.33 -9.72 28.84
C GLY A 472 15.75 -8.75 27.82
N ASP A 473 15.83 -7.43 28.07
CA ASP A 473 15.48 -6.43 27.06
C ASP A 473 16.34 -6.63 25.79
N TYR A 474 15.71 -6.61 24.62
CA TYR A 474 16.43 -6.60 23.36
C TYR A 474 17.06 -5.23 23.15
N GLU A 475 18.39 -5.21 23.02
CA GLU A 475 19.16 -4.01 22.69
C GLU A 475 19.91 -4.26 21.38
N GLY A 476 19.93 -3.24 20.52
CA GLY A 476 20.65 -3.23 19.26
C GLY A 476 21.19 -1.84 18.95
N TRP A 477 21.84 -1.69 17.79
CA TRP A 477 22.38 -0.41 17.34
C TRP A 477 21.49 0.18 16.25
N CYS A 478 21.16 1.46 16.39
CA CYS A 478 20.52 2.26 15.34
C CYS A 478 21.06 3.71 15.41
N TRP A 479 20.31 4.70 14.92
CA TRP A 479 20.73 6.11 14.91
C TRP A 479 21.25 6.67 16.25
N PRO A 480 20.63 6.40 17.42
CA PRO A 480 21.13 6.91 18.70
C PRO A 480 22.30 6.10 19.28
N GLY A 481 22.87 5.13 18.55
CA GLY A 481 23.77 4.12 19.07
C GLY A 481 22.99 2.98 19.71
N ASN A 482 23.33 2.61 20.95
CA ASN A 482 22.61 1.57 21.69
C ASN A 482 21.14 1.96 21.93
N ALA A 483 20.21 1.12 21.50
CA ALA A 483 18.77 1.36 21.52
C ALA A 483 18.00 0.10 21.92
N GLY A 484 16.94 0.29 22.70
CA GLY A 484 15.92 -0.73 22.95
C GLY A 484 14.75 -0.56 21.98
N TYR A 485 14.06 -1.66 21.67
CA TYR A 485 12.97 -1.69 20.68
C TYR A 485 11.64 -1.98 21.36
N PRO A 486 10.70 -1.02 21.41
CA PRO A 486 9.43 -1.22 22.09
C PRO A 486 8.60 -2.32 21.41
N ASP A 487 7.92 -3.16 22.18
CA ASP A 487 7.08 -4.23 21.66
C ASP A 487 5.71 -3.69 21.27
N PHE A 488 5.58 -3.24 20.02
CA PHE A 488 4.33 -2.73 19.47
C PHE A 488 3.26 -3.81 19.26
N THR A 489 3.58 -5.11 19.38
CA THR A 489 2.57 -6.17 19.37
C THR A 489 1.74 -6.16 20.66
N ASN A 490 2.30 -5.62 21.75
CA ASN A 490 1.60 -5.45 23.02
C ASN A 490 0.63 -4.24 22.95
N PRO A 491 -0.69 -4.45 23.13
CA PRO A 491 -1.69 -3.36 23.08
C PRO A 491 -1.51 -2.31 24.19
N GLU A 492 -0.96 -2.66 25.35
CA GLU A 492 -0.67 -1.70 26.43
C GLU A 492 0.47 -0.77 26.06
N MET A 493 1.52 -1.29 25.41
CA MET A 493 2.60 -0.48 24.84
C MET A 493 2.04 0.47 23.78
N ARG A 494 1.21 0.00 22.84
CA ARG A 494 0.57 0.89 21.84
C ARG A 494 -0.24 2.00 22.48
N THR A 495 -1.00 1.69 23.53
CA THR A 495 -1.79 2.68 24.28
C THR A 495 -0.89 3.71 24.96
N TRP A 496 0.20 3.26 25.60
CA TRP A 496 1.17 4.15 26.22
C TRP A 496 1.88 5.03 25.17
N TRP A 497 2.27 4.47 24.03
CA TRP A 497 2.88 5.21 22.92
C TRP A 497 1.95 6.31 22.40
N ALA A 498 0.68 5.98 22.16
CA ALA A 498 -0.33 6.94 21.74
C ALA A 498 -0.43 8.13 22.73
N SER A 499 -0.38 7.85 24.04
CA SER A 499 -0.43 8.89 25.07
C SER A 499 0.78 9.83 25.07
N GLN A 500 1.93 9.41 24.55
CA GLN A 500 3.12 10.27 24.47
C GLN A 500 2.99 11.41 23.45
N PHE A 501 2.01 11.33 22.53
CA PHE A 501 1.74 12.41 21.57
C PHE A 501 0.85 13.52 22.09
N ALA A 502 0.32 13.42 23.32
CA ALA A 502 -0.39 14.51 23.96
C ALA A 502 0.52 15.75 24.08
N TYR A 503 -0.04 16.95 23.90
CA TYR A 503 0.77 18.19 23.80
C TYR A 503 1.58 18.51 25.08
N ASP A 504 1.15 18.01 26.23
CA ASP A 504 1.84 18.10 27.51
C ASP A 504 2.91 17.02 27.70
N GLN A 505 2.84 15.90 26.96
CA GLN A 505 3.85 14.84 26.96
C GLN A 505 4.93 15.09 25.90
N TYR A 506 4.54 15.45 24.67
CA TYR A 506 5.45 15.87 23.62
C TYR A 506 5.63 17.40 23.67
N GLU A 507 6.39 17.86 24.66
CA GLU A 507 6.67 19.27 24.85
C GLU A 507 7.27 19.92 23.59
N GLY A 508 6.77 21.11 23.25
CA GLY A 508 7.16 21.84 22.04
C GLY A 508 6.24 21.59 20.84
N SER A 509 5.43 20.53 20.85
CA SER A 509 4.49 20.24 19.77
C SER A 509 3.23 21.14 19.78
N MET A 510 2.57 21.22 18.62
CA MET A 510 1.33 21.99 18.39
C MET A 510 0.40 21.25 17.40
N GLU A 511 -0.83 21.75 17.23
CA GLU A 511 -1.86 21.13 16.37
C GLU A 511 -1.48 20.98 14.89
N ASN A 512 -0.56 21.81 14.37
CA ASN A 512 -0.07 21.70 13.00
C ASN A 512 1.18 20.81 12.85
N GLN A 513 1.59 20.07 13.89
CA GLN A 513 2.67 19.07 13.82
C GLN A 513 2.10 17.66 13.60
N TYR A 514 2.60 16.94 12.61
CA TYR A 514 2.25 15.56 12.27
C TYR A 514 3.50 14.67 12.30
N ILE A 515 3.36 13.36 12.06
CA ILE A 515 4.42 12.40 12.38
C ILE A 515 4.81 11.57 11.16
N TRP A 516 6.11 11.26 11.12
CA TRP A 516 6.70 10.29 10.21
C TRP A 516 7.29 9.16 11.06
N ASN A 517 6.85 7.92 10.82
CA ASN A 517 7.49 6.72 11.36
C ASN A 517 8.41 6.15 10.28
N ASP A 518 9.71 6.16 10.57
CA ASP A 518 10.72 5.48 9.77
C ASP A 518 11.34 4.33 10.57
N MET A 519 12.22 3.55 9.93
CA MET A 519 13.03 2.52 10.58
C MET A 519 12.19 1.45 11.31
N ASN A 520 10.94 1.26 10.89
CA ASN A 520 9.93 0.51 11.59
C ASN A 520 9.69 -0.91 11.05
N GLU A 521 10.65 -1.45 10.32
CA GLU A 521 10.66 -2.84 9.88
C GLU A 521 10.61 -3.86 11.04
N PRO A 522 11.40 -3.76 12.14
CA PRO A 522 12.31 -2.70 12.59
C PRO A 522 13.72 -2.76 12.00
N SER A 523 14.32 -1.59 11.71
CA SER A 523 15.71 -1.50 11.28
C SER A 523 16.67 -1.57 12.48
N VAL A 524 17.59 -2.54 12.45
CA VAL A 524 18.60 -2.81 13.49
C VAL A 524 19.96 -2.95 12.81
N PHE A 525 20.82 -1.92 12.88
CA PHE A 525 22.06 -1.84 12.09
C PHE A 525 23.05 -2.98 12.32
N ASN A 526 23.07 -3.54 13.52
CA ASN A 526 23.90 -4.68 13.88
C ASN A 526 23.11 -5.99 13.97
N GLY A 527 21.87 -6.02 13.49
CA GLY A 527 21.04 -7.21 13.44
C GLY A 527 21.22 -8.00 12.14
N PRO A 528 20.77 -9.27 12.10
CA PRO A 528 20.76 -10.04 10.86
C PRO A 528 19.90 -9.31 9.81
N GLU A 529 20.44 -9.16 8.60
CA GLU A 529 19.76 -8.45 7.49
C GLU A 529 19.29 -7.03 7.84
N VAL A 530 19.95 -6.38 8.79
CA VAL A 530 19.55 -5.04 9.28
C VAL A 530 18.17 -5.06 9.98
N THR A 531 17.78 -6.19 10.58
CA THR A 531 16.56 -6.29 11.38
C THR A 531 16.75 -7.12 12.66
N MET A 532 15.69 -7.25 13.45
CA MET A 532 15.66 -7.95 14.73
C MET A 532 16.00 -9.45 14.56
N HIS A 533 16.57 -10.06 15.61
CA HIS A 533 16.81 -11.50 15.63
C HIS A 533 15.49 -12.27 15.62
N LYS A 534 15.41 -13.34 14.82
CA LYS A 534 14.18 -14.15 14.65
C LYS A 534 13.66 -14.77 15.95
N ASP A 535 14.55 -15.11 16.87
CA ASP A 535 14.28 -15.71 18.17
C ASP A 535 14.11 -14.67 19.31
N ALA A 536 14.05 -13.38 18.99
CA ALA A 536 13.55 -12.36 19.92
C ALA A 536 12.07 -12.61 20.24
N LEU A 537 11.62 -12.21 21.43
CA LEU A 537 10.31 -12.57 21.97
C LEU A 537 9.40 -11.35 22.10
N HIS A 538 8.18 -11.51 21.59
CA HIS A 538 7.03 -10.60 21.67
C HIS A 538 5.95 -11.29 22.51
N GLY A 539 6.04 -11.14 23.84
CA GLY A 539 5.28 -11.96 24.78
C GLY A 539 5.64 -13.44 24.65
N VAL A 540 4.72 -14.26 24.12
CA VAL A 540 4.91 -15.71 23.89
C VAL A 540 5.30 -16.06 22.45
N TRP A 541 5.29 -15.08 21.55
CA TRP A 541 5.57 -15.25 20.13
C TRP A 541 7.02 -14.88 19.82
N GLU A 542 7.60 -15.55 18.82
CA GLU A 542 8.91 -15.17 18.31
C GLU A 542 8.78 -14.01 17.32
N HIS A 543 9.86 -13.27 17.11
CA HIS A 543 9.90 -12.21 16.11
C HIS A 543 9.59 -12.76 14.70
N ARG A 544 10.02 -13.98 14.38
CA ARG A 544 9.68 -14.65 13.11
C ARG A 544 8.17 -14.78 12.86
N ASP A 545 7.34 -14.84 13.91
CA ASP A 545 5.90 -15.00 13.80
C ASP A 545 5.19 -13.67 13.46
N VAL A 546 5.80 -12.55 13.86
CA VAL A 546 5.13 -11.24 13.91
C VAL A 546 5.84 -10.16 13.09
N HIS A 547 7.01 -10.45 12.53
CA HIS A 547 7.92 -9.49 11.90
C HIS A 547 7.21 -8.49 10.98
N ASN A 548 6.46 -8.98 9.98
CA ASN A 548 5.82 -8.09 9.01
C ASN A 548 4.70 -7.21 9.62
N LEU A 549 4.19 -7.52 10.82
CA LEU A 549 3.19 -6.70 11.52
C LEU A 549 3.79 -5.56 12.34
N TYR A 550 5.08 -5.60 12.67
CA TYR A 550 5.69 -4.65 13.59
C TYR A 550 5.49 -3.21 13.11
N GLY A 551 5.81 -2.92 11.84
CA GLY A 551 5.63 -1.61 11.24
C GLY A 551 4.18 -1.11 11.21
N LEU A 552 3.22 -2.00 10.92
CA LEU A 552 1.79 -1.68 10.98
C LEU A 552 1.39 -1.22 12.39
N TYR A 553 1.88 -1.89 13.44
CA TYR A 553 1.54 -1.53 14.81
C TYR A 553 2.18 -0.22 15.27
N VAL A 554 3.38 0.11 14.79
CA VAL A 554 4.00 1.42 15.01
C VAL A 554 3.13 2.52 14.41
N GLN A 555 2.76 2.37 13.13
CA GLN A 555 1.91 3.34 12.43
C GLN A 555 0.54 3.49 13.11
N LYS A 556 -0.09 2.36 13.47
CA LYS A 556 -1.37 2.33 14.19
C LYS A 556 -1.29 3.14 15.49
N ALA A 557 -0.30 2.83 16.35
CA ALA A 557 -0.17 3.47 17.65
C ALA A 557 0.10 4.99 17.52
N THR A 558 0.89 5.39 16.52
CA THR A 558 1.13 6.80 16.23
C THR A 558 -0.14 7.50 15.72
N ALA A 559 -0.88 6.89 14.80
CA ALA A 559 -2.14 7.45 14.28
C ALA A 559 -3.16 7.62 15.41
N ASP A 560 -3.31 6.60 16.27
CA ASP A 560 -4.16 6.65 17.46
C ASP A 560 -3.73 7.79 18.40
N GLY A 561 -2.42 8.02 18.58
CA GLY A 561 -1.90 9.15 19.37
C GLY A 561 -2.25 10.52 18.81
N LEU A 562 -2.19 10.71 17.48
CA LEU A 562 -2.57 11.97 16.84
C LEU A 562 -4.08 12.24 16.91
N ILE A 563 -4.90 11.19 16.88
CA ILE A 563 -6.34 11.29 17.12
C ILE A 563 -6.60 11.67 18.59
N GLN A 564 -5.98 10.96 19.53
CA GLN A 564 -6.16 11.15 20.98
C GLN A 564 -5.77 12.55 21.46
N ARG A 565 -4.64 13.10 21.01
CA ARG A 565 -4.21 14.46 21.41
C ARG A 565 -5.19 15.57 20.98
N SER A 566 -6.06 15.27 20.00
CA SER A 566 -7.11 16.17 19.53
C SER A 566 -8.50 15.82 20.07
N GLU A 567 -8.57 14.94 21.08
CA GLU A 567 -9.81 14.44 21.68
C GLU A 567 -10.75 13.77 20.66
N GLY A 568 -10.17 13.11 19.64
CA GLY A 568 -10.94 12.43 18.60
C GLY A 568 -11.43 13.33 17.47
N VAL A 569 -11.11 14.63 17.47
CA VAL A 569 -11.63 15.57 16.48
C VAL A 569 -10.86 15.52 15.16
N GLN A 570 -9.53 15.54 15.21
CA GLN A 570 -8.67 15.71 14.02
C GLN A 570 -8.29 14.37 13.39
N ARG A 571 -8.31 14.31 12.06
CA ARG A 571 -7.81 13.14 11.32
C ARG A 571 -6.28 13.10 11.39
N PRO A 572 -5.67 11.91 11.57
CA PRO A 572 -4.23 11.80 11.62
C PRO A 572 -3.61 11.95 10.24
N PHE A 573 -2.34 12.34 10.21
CA PHE A 573 -1.46 12.09 9.07
C PHE A 573 -0.16 11.49 9.62
N VAL A 574 0.08 10.23 9.24
CA VAL A 574 1.27 9.46 9.59
C VAL A 574 1.81 8.84 8.31
N LEU A 575 3.07 9.17 7.98
CA LEU A 575 3.82 8.46 6.95
C LEU A 575 4.55 7.28 7.60
N THR A 576 4.51 6.09 6.99
CA THR A 576 5.24 4.90 7.45
C THR A 576 6.14 4.32 6.36
N ARG A 577 7.29 3.75 6.74
CA ARG A 577 8.16 3.02 5.79
C ARG A 577 7.71 1.57 5.69
N ALA A 578 7.68 0.87 6.81
CA ALA A 578 7.20 -0.50 6.89
C ALA A 578 5.69 -0.55 7.03
N PHE A 579 5.07 -1.53 6.37
CA PHE A 579 3.63 -1.73 6.33
C PHE A 579 3.26 -3.19 6.10
N PHE A 580 2.01 -3.52 6.45
CA PHE A 580 1.35 -4.79 6.17
C PHE A 580 -0.07 -4.58 5.62
N ALA A 581 -0.76 -5.66 5.26
CA ALA A 581 -2.20 -5.65 4.99
C ALA A 581 -2.96 -4.94 6.14
N GLY A 582 -3.76 -3.91 5.81
CA GLY A 582 -4.47 -3.08 6.80
C GLY A 582 -3.82 -1.73 7.11
N SER A 583 -2.59 -1.48 6.66
CA SER A 583 -1.89 -0.21 6.93
C SER A 583 -2.53 0.99 6.23
N GLN A 584 -3.33 0.76 5.18
CA GLN A 584 -4.13 1.80 4.53
C GLN A 584 -5.06 2.54 5.50
N ARG A 585 -5.40 1.94 6.65
CA ARG A 585 -6.26 2.55 7.68
C ARG A 585 -5.59 3.64 8.51
N TYR A 586 -4.26 3.80 8.42
CA TYR A 586 -3.50 4.62 9.36
C TYR A 586 -2.69 5.75 8.71
N GLY A 587 -2.68 5.86 7.39
CA GLY A 587 -2.06 6.99 6.70
C GLY A 587 -1.43 6.65 5.36
N ALA A 588 -0.25 7.21 5.13
CA ALA A 588 0.51 7.12 3.88
C ALA A 588 1.70 6.16 4.01
N VAL A 589 2.16 5.65 2.87
CA VAL A 589 3.44 4.94 2.72
C VAL A 589 4.29 5.64 1.66
N TRP A 590 5.60 5.41 1.67
CA TRP A 590 6.47 5.76 0.54
C TRP A 590 7.46 4.63 0.26
N THR A 591 8.04 4.63 -0.94
CA THR A 591 8.88 3.52 -1.43
C THR A 591 10.32 3.48 -0.88
N GLY A 592 10.53 4.06 0.31
CA GLY A 592 11.85 4.15 0.96
C GLY A 592 12.93 4.87 0.14
N ASP A 593 14.18 4.45 0.39
CA ASP A 593 15.39 5.17 0.01
C ASP A 593 15.80 4.92 -1.46
N ASN A 594 15.07 5.53 -2.38
CA ASN A 594 15.33 5.46 -3.82
C ASN A 594 16.58 6.27 -4.26
N ALA A 595 17.03 6.14 -5.51
CA ALA A 595 18.18 6.89 -6.03
C ALA A 595 17.79 7.98 -7.04
N ALA A 596 18.57 9.05 -7.11
CA ALA A 596 18.41 10.16 -8.06
C ALA A 596 18.81 9.77 -9.50
N GLU A 597 18.10 8.79 -10.07
CA GLU A 597 18.35 8.20 -11.39
C GLU A 597 17.02 7.98 -12.14
N TRP A 598 17.07 8.07 -13.48
CA TRP A 598 15.89 7.91 -14.35
C TRP A 598 15.17 6.57 -14.14
N GLY A 599 15.91 5.49 -13.89
CA GLY A 599 15.32 4.18 -13.57
C GLY A 599 14.44 4.21 -12.33
N HIS A 600 14.85 4.92 -11.27
CA HIS A 600 14.04 5.06 -10.05
C HIS A 600 12.85 6.01 -10.22
N LEU A 601 12.96 7.03 -11.09
CA LEU A 601 11.79 7.79 -11.52
C LEU A 601 10.78 6.87 -12.21
N LYS A 602 11.23 6.06 -13.17
CA LYS A 602 10.37 5.15 -13.94
C LYS A 602 9.71 4.08 -13.06
N ILE A 603 10.48 3.41 -12.19
CA ILE A 603 9.98 2.33 -11.32
C ILE A 603 8.97 2.84 -10.27
N SER A 604 8.96 4.14 -9.96
CA SER A 604 8.00 4.69 -9.00
C SER A 604 6.55 4.46 -9.41
N ILE A 605 6.28 4.38 -10.71
CA ILE A 605 4.94 4.14 -11.26
C ILE A 605 4.46 2.72 -10.94
N PRO A 606 5.11 1.62 -11.39
CA PRO A 606 4.66 0.25 -11.08
C PRO A 606 4.63 -0.04 -9.57
N MET A 607 5.54 0.54 -8.77
CA MET A 607 5.52 0.38 -7.30
C MET A 607 4.27 1.02 -6.66
N CYS A 608 3.91 2.26 -7.05
CA CYS A 608 2.70 2.89 -6.53
C CYS A 608 1.42 2.19 -7.02
N LEU A 609 1.42 1.71 -8.26
CA LEU A 609 0.31 0.95 -8.83
C LEU A 609 0.10 -0.39 -8.10
N SER A 610 1.17 -1.13 -7.80
CA SER A 610 1.07 -2.41 -7.09
C SER A 610 0.51 -2.24 -5.67
N LEU A 611 0.93 -1.18 -4.95
CA LEU A 611 0.39 -0.79 -3.65
C LEU A 611 -1.10 -0.41 -3.71
N GLY A 612 -1.48 0.40 -4.71
CA GLY A 612 -2.87 0.80 -4.92
C GLY A 612 -3.81 -0.38 -5.15
N LEU A 613 -3.38 -1.36 -5.96
CA LEU A 613 -4.15 -2.58 -6.24
C LEU A 613 -4.47 -3.40 -4.98
N VAL A 614 -3.60 -3.34 -3.96
CA VAL A 614 -3.76 -4.06 -2.69
C VAL A 614 -4.21 -3.13 -1.54
N GLY A 615 -4.92 -2.05 -1.88
CA GLY A 615 -5.64 -1.19 -0.94
C GLY A 615 -4.84 0.00 -0.38
N ILE A 616 -3.52 0.05 -0.56
CA ILE A 616 -2.68 1.17 -0.11
C ILE A 616 -2.66 2.25 -1.19
N SER A 617 -3.73 3.05 -1.22
CA SER A 617 -3.89 4.12 -2.21
C SER A 617 -3.04 5.35 -1.93
N PHE A 618 -2.62 5.57 -0.68
CA PHE A 618 -1.84 6.74 -0.29
C PHE A 618 -0.32 6.46 -0.34
N CYS A 619 0.22 6.30 -1.55
CA CYS A 619 1.62 5.97 -1.78
C CYS A 619 2.33 6.98 -2.70
N GLY A 620 3.65 7.02 -2.62
CA GLY A 620 4.51 7.87 -3.46
C GLY A 620 5.99 7.51 -3.31
N ALA A 621 6.84 8.13 -4.13
CA ALA A 621 8.29 7.98 -4.06
C ALA A 621 8.95 9.35 -3.83
N ASP A 622 10.15 9.36 -3.25
CA ASP A 622 10.85 10.61 -2.97
C ASP A 622 11.24 11.35 -4.25
N VAL A 623 10.68 12.55 -4.43
CA VAL A 623 10.88 13.37 -5.62
C VAL A 623 12.32 13.87 -5.69
N GLY A 624 12.97 13.56 -6.81
CA GLY A 624 14.38 13.84 -7.07
C GLY A 624 15.35 12.76 -6.58
N GLY A 625 14.85 11.69 -5.93
CA GLY A 625 15.62 10.52 -5.50
C GLY A 625 16.44 10.75 -4.23
N PHE A 626 16.26 9.92 -3.21
CA PHE A 626 16.89 10.09 -1.89
C PHE A 626 18.41 10.12 -1.98
N PHE A 627 19.04 9.08 -2.53
CA PHE A 627 20.48 9.03 -2.77
C PHE A 627 20.91 9.77 -4.03
N LYS A 628 22.20 10.15 -4.10
CA LYS A 628 22.84 10.80 -5.27
C LYS A 628 22.26 12.21 -5.55
N HIS A 629 22.70 12.84 -6.65
CA HIS A 629 22.29 14.19 -7.04
C HIS A 629 21.64 14.15 -8.43
N PRO A 630 20.36 14.57 -8.56
CA PRO A 630 19.69 14.57 -9.86
C PRO A 630 20.21 15.69 -10.75
N SER A 631 20.23 15.47 -12.06
CA SER A 631 20.34 16.58 -13.02
C SER A 631 19.11 17.50 -12.90
N ALA A 632 19.23 18.75 -13.38
CA ALA A 632 18.10 19.67 -13.38
C ALA A 632 16.90 19.12 -14.19
N GLU A 633 17.18 18.45 -15.31
CA GLU A 633 16.17 17.79 -16.14
C GLU A 633 15.46 16.68 -15.37
N LEU A 634 16.22 15.76 -14.77
CA LEU A 634 15.64 14.67 -13.97
C LEU A 634 14.78 15.22 -12.83
N LEU A 635 15.25 16.25 -12.13
CA LEU A 635 14.49 16.86 -11.04
C LEU A 635 13.15 17.44 -11.55
N VAL A 636 13.17 18.20 -12.66
CA VAL A 636 11.95 18.74 -13.28
C VAL A 636 10.98 17.61 -13.65
N ARG A 637 11.46 16.54 -14.30
CA ARG A 637 10.62 15.39 -14.68
C ARG A 637 10.06 14.67 -13.47
N TRP A 638 10.82 14.57 -12.39
CA TRP A 638 10.34 13.96 -11.16
C TRP A 638 9.24 14.79 -10.50
N TYR A 639 9.34 16.12 -10.47
CA TYR A 639 8.24 16.97 -9.99
C TYR A 639 6.99 16.82 -10.86
N GLN A 640 7.15 16.69 -12.18
CA GLN A 640 6.03 16.46 -13.09
C GLN A 640 5.36 15.11 -12.85
N ALA A 641 6.12 14.04 -12.63
CA ALA A 641 5.56 12.72 -12.32
C ALA A 641 4.93 12.69 -10.91
N GLY A 642 5.66 13.18 -9.89
CA GLY A 642 5.23 13.17 -8.48
C GLY A 642 3.98 14.02 -8.23
N ALA A 643 3.78 15.12 -8.97
CA ALA A 643 2.56 15.92 -8.90
C ALA A 643 1.29 15.11 -9.20
N TYR A 644 1.43 14.01 -9.94
CA TYR A 644 0.36 13.09 -10.33
C TYR A 644 0.36 11.76 -9.55
N GLN A 645 1.21 11.60 -8.53
CA GLN A 645 1.20 10.46 -7.61
C GLN A 645 0.47 10.79 -6.29
N PRO A 646 -0.18 9.82 -5.61
CA PRO A 646 -1.03 10.10 -4.45
C PRO A 646 -0.33 10.83 -3.30
N PHE A 647 0.86 10.38 -2.87
CA PHE A 647 1.71 11.07 -1.90
C PHE A 647 2.85 11.81 -2.61
N PHE A 648 3.00 13.12 -2.37
CA PHE A 648 3.89 13.99 -3.12
C PHE A 648 4.90 14.73 -2.23
N ARG A 649 6.06 14.09 -2.02
CA ARG A 649 7.15 14.61 -1.18
C ARG A 649 8.47 14.67 -1.93
N ALA A 650 9.17 15.80 -1.85
CA ALA A 650 10.60 15.85 -2.16
C ALA A 650 11.40 15.58 -0.88
N HIS A 651 12.35 14.65 -0.94
CA HIS A 651 13.23 14.29 0.18
C HIS A 651 14.60 13.86 -0.36
N ALA A 652 15.65 13.99 0.43
CA ALA A 652 17.05 13.85 0.00
C ALA A 652 17.94 13.40 1.17
N HIS A 653 18.94 12.56 0.87
CA HIS A 653 19.94 12.06 1.82
C HIS A 653 20.88 13.16 2.32
N ILE A 654 21.51 12.96 3.50
CA ILE A 654 22.36 13.95 4.18
C ILE A 654 23.52 14.47 3.32
N ASP A 655 24.16 13.59 2.55
CA ASP A 655 25.32 13.94 1.71
C ASP A 655 24.95 14.71 0.44
N THR A 656 23.66 14.91 0.17
CA THR A 656 23.23 15.58 -1.06
C THR A 656 23.30 17.10 -0.93
N PRO A 657 23.67 17.81 -2.01
CA PRO A 657 23.49 19.25 -2.10
C PRO A 657 22.03 19.65 -1.84
N ARG A 658 21.83 20.88 -1.36
CA ARG A 658 20.50 21.48 -1.26
C ARG A 658 19.83 21.49 -2.63
N ARG A 659 18.54 21.14 -2.65
CA ARG A 659 17.75 21.02 -3.88
C ARG A 659 16.30 21.46 -3.72
N GLU A 660 16.07 22.45 -2.86
CA GLU A 660 14.83 23.22 -2.89
C GLU A 660 14.55 23.73 -4.32
N PRO A 661 13.28 23.80 -4.75
CA PRO A 661 12.92 23.84 -6.17
C PRO A 661 13.39 25.09 -6.92
N TRP A 662 13.80 26.16 -6.22
CA TRP A 662 14.32 27.39 -6.81
C TRP A 662 15.84 27.39 -7.07
N LEU A 663 16.56 26.34 -6.67
CA LEU A 663 18.03 26.30 -6.76
C LEU A 663 18.57 25.92 -8.14
N PHE A 664 17.71 25.58 -9.12
CA PHE A 664 18.10 25.05 -10.43
C PHE A 664 17.93 26.06 -11.58
N GLY A 665 17.93 27.35 -11.27
CA GLY A 665 17.76 28.43 -12.25
C GLY A 665 16.29 28.71 -12.62
N PRO A 666 16.01 29.88 -13.22
CA PRO A 666 14.65 30.40 -13.37
C PRO A 666 13.75 29.57 -14.28
N GLU A 667 14.30 28.96 -15.33
CA GLU A 667 13.54 28.13 -16.28
C GLU A 667 13.04 26.84 -15.61
N ASN A 668 13.93 26.09 -14.95
CA ASN A 668 13.56 24.86 -14.24
C ASN A 668 12.64 25.17 -13.05
N THR A 669 12.89 26.27 -12.33
CA THR A 669 12.01 26.74 -11.25
C THR A 669 10.59 26.98 -11.76
N ALA A 670 10.43 27.59 -12.94
CA ALA A 670 9.12 27.83 -13.53
C ALA A 670 8.40 26.52 -13.90
N LEU A 671 9.11 25.53 -14.44
CA LEU A 671 8.55 24.22 -14.76
C LEU A 671 8.12 23.44 -13.51
N ILE A 672 8.94 23.46 -12.47
CA ILE A 672 8.62 22.82 -11.17
C ILE A 672 7.44 23.53 -10.51
N ARG A 673 7.45 24.87 -10.48
CA ARG A 673 6.33 25.69 -9.98
C ARG A 673 5.03 25.29 -10.67
N GLU A 674 5.04 25.19 -11.99
CA GLU A 674 3.85 24.85 -12.77
C GLU A 674 3.33 23.42 -12.47
N ALA A 675 4.22 22.44 -12.32
CA ALA A 675 3.84 21.08 -11.90
C ALA A 675 3.17 21.07 -10.52
N ILE A 676 3.76 21.78 -9.55
CA ILE A 676 3.19 21.90 -8.20
C ILE A 676 1.84 22.65 -8.26
N ARG A 677 1.74 23.76 -8.98
CA ARG A 677 0.47 24.50 -9.11
C ARG A 677 -0.64 23.67 -9.76
N GLN A 678 -0.33 22.78 -10.70
CA GLN A 678 -1.30 21.83 -11.25
C GLN A 678 -1.83 20.88 -10.19
N ARG A 679 -0.95 20.31 -9.35
CA ARG A 679 -1.36 19.49 -8.21
C ARG A 679 -2.32 20.26 -7.31
N TYR A 680 -2.00 21.50 -6.94
CA TYR A 680 -2.88 22.34 -6.11
C TYR A 680 -4.24 22.61 -6.76
N ALA A 681 -4.27 22.91 -8.05
CA ALA A 681 -5.52 23.12 -8.77
C ALA A 681 -6.39 21.86 -8.83
N LEU A 682 -5.78 20.67 -8.82
CA LEU A 682 -6.44 19.35 -8.84
C LEU A 682 -6.78 18.80 -7.44
N LEU A 683 -6.40 19.48 -6.35
CA LEU A 683 -6.70 19.02 -4.99
C LEU A 683 -8.18 18.63 -4.77
N PRO A 684 -9.19 19.34 -5.31
CA PRO A 684 -10.58 18.90 -5.20
C PRO A 684 -10.85 17.51 -5.79
N TYR A 685 -10.23 17.19 -6.93
CA TYR A 685 -10.37 15.89 -7.58
C TYR A 685 -9.64 14.80 -6.79
N TRP A 686 -8.40 15.06 -6.37
CA TRP A 686 -7.67 14.15 -5.48
C TRP A 686 -8.47 13.84 -4.22
N TYR A 687 -9.00 14.87 -3.56
CA TYR A 687 -9.75 14.73 -2.32
C TYR A 687 -11.04 13.93 -2.49
N GLN A 688 -11.79 14.17 -3.58
CA GLN A 688 -12.94 13.35 -3.94
C GLN A 688 -12.53 11.87 -4.15
N LEU A 689 -11.40 11.61 -4.83
CA LEU A 689 -10.97 10.24 -5.08
C LEU A 689 -10.56 9.52 -3.80
N PHE A 690 -9.94 10.24 -2.87
CA PHE A 690 -9.62 9.70 -1.54
C PHE A 690 -10.88 9.45 -0.70
N TYR A 691 -11.93 10.26 -0.83
CA TYR A 691 -13.23 9.95 -0.25
C TYR A 691 -13.80 8.66 -0.87
N ASN A 692 -13.71 8.50 -2.20
CA ASN A 692 -14.12 7.26 -2.86
C ASN A 692 -13.31 6.04 -2.37
N ALA A 693 -11.99 6.15 -2.27
CA ALA A 693 -11.12 5.08 -1.75
C ALA A 693 -11.50 4.73 -0.31
N HIS A 694 -11.81 5.73 0.52
CA HIS A 694 -12.29 5.54 1.89
C HIS A 694 -13.66 4.85 1.96
N ARG A 695 -14.58 5.15 1.04
CA ARG A 695 -15.94 4.57 1.03
C ARG A 695 -16.02 3.19 0.36
N THR A 696 -15.14 2.90 -0.60
CA THR A 696 -15.31 1.75 -1.51
C THR A 696 -14.09 0.83 -1.61
N GLY A 697 -12.91 1.26 -1.16
CA GLY A 697 -11.67 0.51 -1.32
C GLY A 697 -11.08 0.58 -2.74
N GLN A 698 -11.69 1.33 -3.66
CA GLN A 698 -11.14 1.48 -5.02
C GLN A 698 -9.80 2.25 -5.00
N PRO A 699 -8.81 1.85 -5.82
CA PRO A 699 -7.54 2.56 -5.92
C PRO A 699 -7.72 3.99 -6.43
N VAL A 700 -6.91 4.92 -5.93
CA VAL A 700 -6.84 6.30 -6.44
C VAL A 700 -6.05 6.37 -7.73
N MET A 701 -4.85 5.80 -7.75
CA MET A 701 -4.00 5.64 -8.94
C MET A 701 -4.20 4.23 -9.50
N ARG A 702 -4.58 4.11 -10.78
CA ARG A 702 -5.05 2.85 -11.36
C ARG A 702 -4.23 2.45 -12.59
N PRO A 703 -3.84 1.18 -12.73
CA PRO A 703 -3.45 0.64 -14.02
C PRO A 703 -4.61 0.74 -15.01
N LEU A 704 -4.32 0.89 -16.30
CA LEU A 704 -5.36 1.02 -17.33
C LEU A 704 -6.33 -0.17 -17.33
N TRP A 705 -5.83 -1.40 -17.14
CA TRP A 705 -6.66 -2.61 -17.15
C TRP A 705 -7.78 -2.63 -16.10
N VAL A 706 -7.68 -1.82 -15.04
CA VAL A 706 -8.74 -1.70 -14.03
C VAL A 706 -10.00 -1.08 -14.62
N GLU A 707 -9.86 -0.08 -15.49
CA GLU A 707 -10.98 0.57 -16.18
C GLU A 707 -11.28 -0.05 -17.54
N TYR A 708 -10.31 -0.76 -18.12
CA TYR A 708 -10.41 -1.41 -19.43
C TYR A 708 -10.13 -2.93 -19.32
N PRO A 709 -10.92 -3.69 -18.54
CA PRO A 709 -10.64 -5.11 -18.25
C PRO A 709 -10.77 -6.03 -19.47
N ASP A 710 -11.45 -5.59 -20.52
CA ASP A 710 -11.60 -6.35 -21.77
C ASP A 710 -10.48 -6.04 -22.79
N ASP A 711 -9.62 -5.06 -22.50
CA ASP A 711 -8.55 -4.62 -23.39
C ASP A 711 -7.20 -5.22 -22.98
N PHE A 712 -6.92 -6.41 -23.52
CA PHE A 712 -5.70 -7.18 -23.22
C PHE A 712 -4.39 -6.39 -23.39
N ALA A 713 -4.36 -5.39 -24.28
CA ALA A 713 -3.16 -4.57 -24.50
C ALA A 713 -2.76 -3.77 -23.25
N THR A 714 -3.72 -3.48 -22.37
CA THR A 714 -3.49 -2.69 -21.14
C THR A 714 -2.87 -3.49 -20.00
N PHE A 715 -2.84 -4.83 -20.08
CA PHE A 715 -2.54 -5.68 -18.93
C PHE A 715 -1.07 -5.61 -18.49
N SER A 716 -0.16 -5.18 -19.38
CA SER A 716 1.27 -5.03 -19.08
C SER A 716 1.76 -3.57 -19.10
N ILE A 717 0.85 -2.60 -19.27
CA ILE A 717 1.21 -1.18 -19.27
C ILE A 717 1.51 -0.73 -17.84
N GLU A 718 2.66 -0.10 -17.64
CA GLU A 718 3.15 0.35 -16.31
C GLU A 718 3.84 1.72 -16.32
N ASP A 719 3.96 2.36 -17.48
CA ASP A 719 4.44 3.73 -17.68
C ASP A 719 3.31 4.74 -17.92
N GLU A 720 2.07 4.24 -18.01
CA GLU A 720 0.83 5.00 -18.09
C GLU A 720 -0.15 4.55 -17.03
N TYR A 721 -0.89 5.50 -16.48
CA TYR A 721 -1.87 5.21 -15.43
C TYR A 721 -3.03 6.19 -15.46
N LEU A 722 -4.11 5.82 -14.78
CA LEU A 722 -5.24 6.68 -14.52
C LEU A 722 -5.19 7.22 -13.09
N ILE A 723 -5.66 8.46 -12.90
CA ILE A 723 -6.04 8.99 -11.59
C ILE A 723 -7.56 9.01 -11.53
N GLY A 724 -8.10 8.18 -10.64
CA GLY A 724 -9.49 7.75 -10.72
C GLY A 724 -9.76 7.06 -12.04
N LYS A 725 -10.90 7.36 -12.64
CA LYS A 725 -11.28 6.86 -13.98
C LYS A 725 -11.17 7.93 -15.08
N ASP A 726 -10.84 9.17 -14.71
CA ASP A 726 -11.09 10.34 -15.56
C ASP A 726 -9.83 11.04 -16.09
N LEU A 727 -8.64 10.82 -15.50
CA LEU A 727 -7.38 11.42 -15.97
C LEU A 727 -6.34 10.36 -16.32
N LEU A 728 -5.92 10.30 -17.58
CA LEU A 728 -4.78 9.49 -18.03
C LEU A 728 -3.50 10.30 -17.96
N VAL A 729 -2.45 9.71 -17.40
CA VAL A 729 -1.14 10.35 -17.19
C VAL A 729 -0.05 9.45 -17.76
N HIS A 730 0.84 10.03 -18.57
CA HIS A 730 2.03 9.36 -19.11
C HIS A 730 3.29 10.22 -18.90
N PRO A 731 3.88 10.24 -17.70
CA PRO A 731 5.01 11.11 -17.40
C PRO A 731 6.22 10.81 -18.29
N VAL A 732 7.00 11.84 -18.63
CA VAL A 732 8.29 11.64 -19.30
C VAL A 732 9.30 11.10 -18.28
N THR A 733 9.78 9.88 -18.48
CA THR A 733 10.70 9.20 -17.54
C THR A 733 12.04 8.78 -18.15
N ASP A 734 12.37 9.30 -19.33
CA ASP A 734 13.62 9.00 -20.04
C ASP A 734 14.42 10.28 -20.31
N GLU A 735 15.75 10.18 -20.20
CA GLU A 735 16.67 11.30 -20.37
C GLU A 735 16.67 11.84 -21.80
N GLY A 736 16.60 13.17 -21.97
CA GLY A 736 16.63 13.82 -23.28
C GLY A 736 15.39 13.57 -24.13
N ALA A 737 14.36 12.92 -23.59
CA ALA A 737 13.13 12.63 -24.32
C ALA A 737 12.40 13.91 -24.71
N THR A 738 12.11 14.07 -26.01
CA THR A 738 11.41 15.22 -26.58
C THR A 738 9.89 15.03 -26.64
N GLY A 739 9.38 13.98 -26.00
CA GLY A 739 7.99 13.56 -26.13
C GLY A 739 7.73 12.16 -25.58
N VAL A 740 6.48 11.74 -25.63
CA VAL A 740 6.03 10.37 -25.31
C VAL A 740 4.98 9.90 -26.31
N THR A 741 4.79 8.58 -26.40
CA THR A 741 3.71 7.98 -27.21
C THR A 741 2.72 7.33 -26.26
N ALA A 742 1.63 8.05 -25.96
CA ALA A 742 0.62 7.56 -25.03
C ALA A 742 -0.34 6.57 -25.71
N TYR A 743 -0.68 5.47 -25.03
CA TYR A 743 -1.74 4.54 -25.40
C TYR A 743 -3.10 5.06 -24.94
N LEU A 744 -4.04 5.25 -25.87
CA LEU A 744 -5.37 5.74 -25.57
C LEU A 744 -6.37 4.57 -25.64
N PRO A 745 -6.72 3.95 -24.48
CA PRO A 745 -7.66 2.82 -24.42
C PRO A 745 -9.10 3.23 -24.75
N GLY A 746 -9.96 2.24 -24.99
CA GLY A 746 -11.40 2.46 -25.19
C GLY A 746 -11.76 2.80 -26.65
N LYS A 747 -12.28 1.82 -27.39
CA LYS A 747 -12.64 2.01 -28.80
C LYS A 747 -13.75 3.06 -28.96
N GLY A 748 -13.40 4.20 -29.54
CA GLY A 748 -14.34 5.31 -29.76
C GLY A 748 -14.55 6.20 -28.53
N GLU A 749 -13.75 6.03 -27.48
CA GLU A 749 -13.65 7.01 -26.41
C GLU A 749 -12.93 8.27 -26.91
N VAL A 750 -13.33 9.40 -26.35
CA VAL A 750 -12.71 10.71 -26.64
C VAL A 750 -11.74 10.99 -25.52
N MET A 751 -10.48 11.27 -25.82
CA MET A 751 -9.53 11.77 -24.83
C MET A 751 -9.28 13.25 -25.13
N CYS A 752 -9.73 14.12 -24.22
CA CYS A 752 -9.58 15.56 -24.35
C CYS A 752 -8.17 15.95 -23.91
N PHE A 753 -7.38 16.42 -24.88
CA PHE A 753 -6.15 17.15 -24.63
C PHE A 753 -6.42 18.64 -24.75
N SER A 754 -5.67 19.49 -24.04
CA SER A 754 -5.82 20.95 -24.04
C SER A 754 -5.86 21.61 -25.42
N THR A 755 -5.53 20.91 -26.52
CA THR A 755 -5.67 21.38 -27.90
C THR A 755 -5.94 20.29 -28.97
N LEU A 756 -6.18 19.02 -28.64
CA LEU A 756 -6.38 17.93 -29.63
C LEU A 756 -7.40 16.89 -29.16
N ASN A 757 -8.35 16.53 -30.02
CA ASN A 757 -9.20 15.35 -29.86
C ASN A 757 -8.55 14.19 -30.63
N GLY A 758 -7.89 13.27 -29.92
CA GLY A 758 -7.32 12.07 -30.51
C GLY A 758 -8.30 10.91 -30.46
N THR A 759 -8.56 10.28 -31.61
CA THR A 759 -9.24 8.97 -31.72
C THR A 759 -8.29 7.84 -32.13
N SER A 760 -6.99 8.15 -32.25
CA SER A 760 -5.92 7.20 -32.55
C SER A 760 -5.52 6.47 -31.26
N GLN A 761 -5.29 5.16 -31.34
CA GLN A 761 -4.86 4.33 -30.21
C GLN A 761 -3.50 4.73 -29.63
N THR A 762 -2.70 5.49 -30.39
CA THR A 762 -1.43 6.06 -29.93
C THR A 762 -1.33 7.54 -30.30
N LEU A 763 -0.84 8.37 -29.38
CA LEU A 763 -0.61 9.80 -29.61
C LEU A 763 0.81 10.22 -29.19
N SER A 764 1.59 10.73 -30.15
CA SER A 764 2.89 11.32 -29.88
C SER A 764 2.76 12.77 -29.43
N LEU A 765 3.27 13.08 -28.23
CA LEU A 765 3.30 14.43 -27.67
C LEU A 765 4.71 15.01 -27.70
N GLY A 766 4.85 16.33 -27.85
CA GLY A 766 6.15 17.03 -27.81
C GLY A 766 6.60 17.42 -26.39
N PHE A 767 7.84 17.90 -26.25
CA PHE A 767 8.54 18.14 -24.98
C PHE A 767 7.82 19.08 -24.01
N SER A 768 7.10 20.07 -24.56
CA SER A 768 6.32 21.08 -23.83
C SER A 768 4.88 20.64 -23.55
N CYS A 769 4.40 19.55 -24.17
CA CYS A 769 3.07 19.02 -23.90
C CYS A 769 3.09 18.23 -22.60
N ARG A 770 2.14 18.56 -21.73
CA ARG A 770 1.85 17.77 -20.53
C ARG A 770 1.10 16.52 -20.96
N SER A 771 1.63 15.35 -20.68
CA SER A 771 1.01 14.08 -21.09
C SER A 771 -0.13 13.67 -20.15
N VAL A 772 -1.12 14.55 -20.02
CA VAL A 772 -2.28 14.37 -19.15
C VAL A 772 -3.53 14.60 -19.98
N PHE A 773 -4.44 13.63 -19.96
CA PHE A 773 -5.62 13.60 -20.80
C PHE A 773 -6.87 13.39 -19.95
N GLN A 774 -7.89 14.21 -20.19
CA GLN A 774 -9.18 14.02 -19.54
C GLN A 774 -10.05 13.09 -20.39
N ARG A 775 -10.56 12.01 -19.81
CA ARG A 775 -11.48 11.10 -20.48
C ARG A 775 -12.80 11.79 -20.79
N GLY A 776 -13.27 11.70 -22.02
CA GLY A 776 -14.59 12.15 -22.43
C GLY A 776 -15.66 11.37 -21.67
N GLY A 777 -16.72 12.05 -21.28
CA GLY A 777 -17.69 11.52 -20.34
C GLY A 777 -17.43 11.92 -18.88
N SER A 778 -16.44 12.78 -18.61
CA SER A 778 -16.05 13.16 -17.24
C SER A 778 -16.25 14.64 -16.93
N ILE A 779 -16.51 14.95 -15.66
CA ILE A 779 -16.50 16.31 -15.11
C ILE A 779 -15.51 16.37 -13.96
N ILE A 780 -14.47 17.20 -14.10
CA ILE A 780 -13.42 17.37 -13.08
C ILE A 780 -13.56 18.75 -12.43
N CYS A 781 -13.64 18.76 -11.10
CA CYS A 781 -13.67 19.97 -10.30
C CYS A 781 -12.24 20.43 -9.98
N ARG A 782 -11.95 21.72 -10.18
CA ARG A 782 -10.64 22.33 -9.89
C ARG A 782 -10.79 23.64 -9.12
N LYS A 783 -9.72 24.05 -8.44
CA LYS A 783 -9.57 25.40 -7.88
C LYS A 783 -8.44 26.11 -8.61
N ASP A 784 -8.77 26.90 -9.63
CA ASP A 784 -7.76 27.54 -10.49
C ASP A 784 -7.03 28.70 -9.81
N ARG A 785 -7.58 29.22 -8.70
CA ARG A 785 -6.95 30.21 -7.84
C ARG A 785 -5.93 29.56 -6.91
N VAL A 786 -4.79 29.12 -7.47
CA VAL A 786 -3.73 28.49 -6.67
C VAL A 786 -3.14 29.51 -5.69
N ARG A 787 -3.06 29.12 -4.43
CA ARG A 787 -2.47 29.90 -3.32
C ARG A 787 -1.32 29.15 -2.67
N ARG A 788 -0.66 29.78 -1.70
CA ARG A 788 0.56 29.27 -1.05
C ARG A 788 0.45 27.91 -0.34
N SER A 789 -0.76 27.50 0.06
CA SER A 789 -1.07 26.24 0.73
C SER A 789 -2.53 25.84 0.49
N SER A 790 -2.86 24.57 0.71
CA SER A 790 -4.21 24.03 0.48
C SER A 790 -5.24 24.69 1.39
N SER A 791 -4.85 24.97 2.64
CA SER A 791 -5.70 25.67 3.61
C SER A 791 -5.99 27.12 3.25
N CYS A 792 -5.17 27.75 2.40
CA CYS A 792 -5.52 29.05 1.84
C CYS A 792 -6.64 28.94 0.78
N MET A 793 -6.81 27.75 0.17
CA MET A 793 -7.74 27.51 -0.93
C MET A 793 -9.10 26.97 -0.49
N GLU A 794 -9.29 26.60 0.79
CA GLU A 794 -10.51 25.95 1.32
C GLU A 794 -11.81 26.64 0.88
N ASN A 795 -11.85 27.98 0.91
CA ASN A 795 -13.04 28.78 0.56
C ASN A 795 -13.02 29.36 -0.85
N ASP A 796 -12.03 29.03 -1.68
CA ASP A 796 -11.99 29.49 -3.06
C ASP A 796 -13.10 28.87 -3.92
N PRO A 797 -13.51 29.54 -5.01
CA PRO A 797 -14.44 28.98 -5.97
C PRO A 797 -13.87 27.82 -6.78
N TYR A 798 -14.77 27.04 -7.35
CA TYR A 798 -14.48 25.94 -8.25
C TYR A 798 -14.65 26.32 -9.72
N THR A 799 -13.80 25.76 -10.55
CA THR A 799 -13.98 25.62 -12.00
C THR A 799 -14.40 24.19 -12.32
N LEU A 800 -15.43 24.01 -13.14
CA LEU A 800 -15.83 22.70 -13.66
C LEU A 800 -15.27 22.49 -15.07
N TYR A 801 -14.49 21.43 -15.26
CA TYR A 801 -13.97 21.00 -16.57
C TYR A 801 -14.79 19.81 -17.06
N VAL A 802 -15.67 20.05 -18.02
CA VAL A 802 -16.62 19.08 -18.60
C VAL A 802 -16.06 18.57 -19.92
N ALA A 803 -15.58 17.33 -19.96
CA ALA A 803 -15.14 16.68 -21.20
C ALA A 803 -16.28 15.83 -21.75
N LEU A 804 -16.88 16.22 -22.87
CA LEU A 804 -18.00 15.48 -23.45
C LEU A 804 -17.52 14.18 -24.11
N GLY A 805 -18.19 13.08 -23.79
CA GLY A 805 -17.98 11.80 -24.47
C GLY A 805 -18.59 11.80 -25.87
N SER A 806 -18.43 10.70 -26.61
CA SER A 806 -18.98 10.54 -27.96
C SER A 806 -20.51 10.70 -28.05
N GLN A 807 -21.22 10.49 -26.94
CA GLN A 807 -22.67 10.69 -26.83
C GLN A 807 -23.06 12.11 -26.36
N GLY A 808 -22.11 13.05 -26.27
CA GLY A 808 -22.36 14.41 -25.80
C GLY A 808 -22.78 14.49 -24.32
N SER A 809 -22.38 13.51 -23.51
CA SER A 809 -22.66 13.45 -22.07
C SER A 809 -21.38 13.44 -21.25
N ALA A 810 -21.48 13.84 -19.98
CA ALA A 810 -20.40 13.77 -19.01
C ALA A 810 -20.92 13.69 -17.58
N GLU A 811 -20.18 13.01 -16.70
CA GLU A 811 -20.52 12.92 -15.27
C GLU A 811 -19.29 13.10 -14.39
N GLY A 812 -19.51 13.63 -13.19
CA GLY A 812 -18.48 13.73 -12.18
C GLY A 812 -19.07 14.05 -10.82
N GLU A 813 -18.21 14.21 -9.83
CA GLU A 813 -18.59 14.47 -8.46
C GLU A 813 -17.81 15.63 -7.86
N LEU A 814 -18.41 16.26 -6.85
CA LEU A 814 -17.76 17.25 -6.00
C LEU A 814 -18.01 16.88 -4.54
N TYR A 815 -16.92 16.73 -3.78
CA TYR A 815 -16.95 16.47 -2.35
C TYR A 815 -16.29 17.62 -1.59
N ILE A 816 -16.93 18.09 -0.51
CA ILE A 816 -16.44 19.18 0.35
C ILE A 816 -16.84 18.88 1.80
N ASP A 817 -15.89 18.86 2.71
CA ASP A 817 -16.11 18.89 4.17
C ASP A 817 -15.26 20.02 4.76
N ASP A 818 -14.95 19.97 6.07
CA ASP A 818 -14.00 20.90 6.69
C ASP A 818 -12.53 20.60 6.39
N PHE A 819 -12.26 19.54 5.63
CA PHE A 819 -10.95 19.12 5.15
C PHE A 819 -9.98 18.51 6.17
N HIS A 820 -10.34 18.39 7.45
CA HIS A 820 -9.40 17.92 8.47
C HIS A 820 -9.99 17.15 9.66
N THR A 821 -11.29 17.22 9.95
CA THR A 821 -11.89 16.53 11.12
C THR A 821 -12.64 15.25 10.75
N PHE A 822 -13.07 14.48 11.75
CA PHE A 822 -14.00 13.35 11.57
C PHE A 822 -15.48 13.76 11.45
N SER A 823 -15.81 15.06 11.44
CA SER A 823 -17.20 15.55 11.39
C SER A 823 -17.98 15.06 10.16
N PHE A 824 -17.30 14.71 9.07
CA PHE A 824 -17.93 14.13 7.89
C PHE A 824 -18.59 12.77 8.17
N GLU A 825 -18.00 11.95 9.05
CA GLU A 825 -18.49 10.62 9.42
C GLU A 825 -19.40 10.71 10.65
N GLU A 826 -18.96 11.43 11.69
CA GLU A 826 -19.65 11.47 13.00
C GLU A 826 -20.91 12.35 12.99
N ALA A 827 -20.83 13.51 12.33
CA ALA A 827 -21.90 14.52 12.32
C ALA A 827 -22.52 14.70 10.93
N LYS A 828 -22.10 13.90 9.93
CA LYS A 828 -22.52 14.03 8.52
C LYS A 828 -22.34 15.45 7.98
N GLN A 829 -21.23 16.09 8.34
CA GLN A 829 -20.92 17.46 7.93
C GLN A 829 -20.08 17.47 6.66
N PHE A 830 -20.75 17.30 5.51
CA PHE A 830 -20.13 17.43 4.19
C PHE A 830 -21.16 17.78 3.11
N VAL A 831 -20.67 18.11 1.92
CA VAL A 831 -21.40 18.30 0.68
C VAL A 831 -20.92 17.24 -0.30
N HIS A 832 -21.84 16.51 -0.91
CA HIS A 832 -21.53 15.55 -1.98
C HIS A 832 -22.48 15.76 -3.15
N ARG A 833 -21.94 16.20 -4.28
CA ARG A 833 -22.71 16.60 -5.46
C ARG A 833 -22.45 15.64 -6.60
N ARG A 834 -23.51 15.25 -7.30
CA ARG A 834 -23.42 14.69 -8.65
C ARG A 834 -23.51 15.82 -9.66
N LEU A 835 -22.54 15.88 -10.55
CA LEU A 835 -22.53 16.75 -11.72
C LEU A 835 -22.83 15.90 -12.94
N SER A 836 -23.78 16.33 -13.77
CA SER A 836 -24.15 15.60 -14.99
C SER A 836 -24.46 16.56 -16.11
N PHE A 837 -23.83 16.33 -17.26
CA PHE A 837 -24.14 16.98 -18.53
C PHE A 837 -24.82 15.97 -19.45
N SER A 838 -26.02 16.28 -19.92
CA SER A 838 -26.71 15.52 -20.97
C SER A 838 -27.75 16.41 -21.65
N ALA A 839 -28.02 16.15 -22.94
CA ALA A 839 -29.01 16.90 -23.71
C ALA A 839 -28.87 18.44 -23.56
N ASN A 840 -27.63 18.94 -23.71
CA ASN A 840 -27.28 20.37 -23.57
C ASN A 840 -27.61 20.99 -22.20
N THR A 841 -27.72 20.15 -21.17
CA THR A 841 -28.09 20.55 -19.82
C THR A 841 -27.04 20.05 -18.83
N LEU A 842 -26.38 20.97 -18.12
CA LEU A 842 -25.52 20.67 -16.99
C LEU A 842 -26.31 20.82 -15.69
N SER A 843 -26.22 19.86 -14.78
CA SER A 843 -26.92 19.93 -13.50
C SER A 843 -26.02 19.51 -12.33
N SER A 844 -26.29 20.10 -11.17
CA SER A 844 -25.75 19.71 -9.87
C SER A 844 -26.90 19.20 -9.01
N ARG A 845 -26.77 17.99 -8.46
CA ARG A 845 -27.75 17.37 -7.57
C ARG A 845 -27.11 16.86 -6.28
N ASN A 846 -27.80 17.00 -5.16
CA ASN A 846 -27.30 16.49 -3.88
C ASN A 846 -27.33 14.96 -3.85
N LEU A 847 -26.18 14.32 -3.57
CA LEU A 847 -26.09 12.88 -3.32
C LEU A 847 -26.25 12.54 -1.83
N ALA A 848 -26.12 13.53 -0.94
CA ALA A 848 -26.24 13.36 0.50
C ALA A 848 -27.27 14.37 1.07
N PRO A 849 -28.58 14.15 0.88
CA PRO A 849 -29.61 15.05 1.40
C PRO A 849 -29.65 15.10 2.94
N ASP A 850 -29.13 14.06 3.61
CA ASP A 850 -29.08 13.97 5.07
C ASP A 850 -27.82 14.62 5.68
N SER A 851 -26.90 15.13 4.85
CA SER A 851 -25.69 15.83 5.33
C SER A 851 -25.97 17.32 5.55
N GLN A 852 -25.28 17.92 6.53
CA GLN A 852 -25.43 19.34 6.85
C GLN A 852 -24.07 20.02 6.88
N PHE A 853 -23.75 20.78 5.83
CA PHE A 853 -22.52 21.55 5.76
C PHE A 853 -22.72 22.81 4.92
N SER A 854 -22.18 23.92 5.41
CA SER A 854 -22.22 25.21 4.71
C SER A 854 -20.83 25.54 4.20
N THR A 855 -20.71 25.79 2.90
CA THR A 855 -19.46 26.23 2.27
C THR A 855 -19.60 27.63 1.66
N ALA A 856 -18.55 28.43 1.76
CA ALA A 856 -18.45 29.72 1.07
C ALA A 856 -18.03 29.55 -0.41
N SER A 857 -17.60 28.35 -0.82
CA SER A 857 -17.22 28.07 -2.19
C SER A 857 -18.41 28.10 -3.15
N TRP A 858 -18.15 28.55 -4.36
CA TRP A 858 -19.14 28.73 -5.42
C TRP A 858 -18.54 28.34 -6.78
N ILE A 859 -19.37 28.19 -7.81
CA ILE A 859 -18.92 27.85 -9.16
C ILE A 859 -18.63 29.14 -9.94
N GLU A 860 -17.35 29.43 -10.20
CA GLU A 860 -16.95 30.66 -10.89
C GLU A 860 -16.84 30.53 -12.41
N LYS A 861 -16.58 29.32 -12.90
CA LYS A 861 -16.28 29.08 -14.31
C LYS A 861 -16.62 27.64 -14.68
N ILE A 862 -17.11 27.45 -15.90
CA ILE A 862 -17.37 26.12 -16.46
C ILE A 862 -16.73 26.09 -17.85
N VAL A 863 -15.92 25.08 -18.12
CA VAL A 863 -15.23 24.87 -19.39
C VAL A 863 -15.73 23.54 -19.96
N ILE A 864 -16.32 23.56 -21.16
CA ILE A 864 -16.90 22.39 -21.81
C ILE A 864 -16.11 22.09 -23.09
N PHE A 865 -15.47 20.93 -23.14
CA PHE A 865 -14.74 20.42 -24.30
C PHE A 865 -15.65 19.58 -25.20
N GLY A 866 -15.51 19.74 -26.52
CA GLY A 866 -16.31 19.00 -27.51
C GLY A 866 -17.74 19.53 -27.66
N GLY A 867 -18.01 20.75 -27.18
CA GLY A 867 -19.31 21.40 -27.30
C GLY A 867 -19.49 22.14 -28.62
N SER A 868 -20.73 22.55 -28.90
CA SER A 868 -21.06 23.49 -29.98
C SER A 868 -21.33 24.88 -29.43
N GLN A 869 -21.28 25.91 -30.29
CA GLN A 869 -21.66 27.26 -29.92
C GLN A 869 -23.17 27.33 -29.60
N PRO A 870 -23.57 27.69 -28.37
CA PRO A 870 -24.98 27.90 -28.07
C PRO A 870 -25.47 29.26 -28.58
N SER A 871 -26.77 29.38 -28.83
CA SER A 871 -27.47 30.66 -29.02
C SER A 871 -27.68 31.40 -27.71
N SER A 872 -27.83 30.67 -26.60
CA SER A 872 -27.95 31.21 -25.25
C SER A 872 -27.59 30.16 -24.19
N ALA A 873 -27.13 30.63 -23.03
CA ALA A 873 -26.91 29.82 -21.84
C ALA A 873 -27.76 30.41 -20.69
N THR A 874 -28.59 29.59 -20.06
CA THR A 874 -29.47 30.01 -18.96
C THR A 874 -29.21 29.17 -17.73
N LEU A 875 -28.86 29.80 -16.62
CA LEU A 875 -28.78 29.19 -15.31
C LEU A 875 -30.17 29.22 -14.65
N LYS A 876 -30.56 28.11 -14.04
CA LYS A 876 -31.71 27.97 -13.16
C LYS A 876 -31.23 27.51 -11.78
N SER A 877 -31.47 28.33 -10.78
CA SER A 877 -31.13 28.05 -9.38
C SER A 877 -32.19 27.17 -8.72
N ALA A 878 -31.88 26.60 -7.54
CA ALA A 878 -32.79 25.74 -6.78
C ALA A 878 -34.14 26.39 -6.44
N ASP A 879 -34.15 27.71 -6.22
CA ASP A 879 -35.35 28.52 -5.94
C ASP A 879 -36.22 28.78 -7.20
N GLY A 880 -35.78 28.31 -8.36
CA GLY A 880 -36.44 28.51 -9.65
C GLY A 880 -36.05 29.81 -10.35
N THR A 881 -35.18 30.64 -9.77
CA THR A 881 -34.70 31.87 -10.40
C THR A 881 -33.85 31.54 -11.63
N GLU A 882 -34.16 32.20 -12.75
CA GLU A 882 -33.43 32.06 -14.01
C GLU A 882 -32.58 33.29 -14.32
N SER A 883 -31.36 33.08 -14.80
CA SER A 883 -30.44 34.15 -15.21
C SER A 883 -29.67 33.75 -16.47
N ALA A 884 -29.53 34.67 -17.41
CA ALA A 884 -28.67 34.48 -18.57
C ALA A 884 -27.20 34.46 -18.14
N LEU A 885 -26.41 33.56 -18.74
CA LEU A 885 -24.96 33.48 -18.56
C LEU A 885 -24.23 34.03 -19.78
N GLU A 886 -23.14 34.76 -19.53
CA GLU A 886 -22.17 35.10 -20.57
C GLU A 886 -21.31 33.88 -20.90
N PHE A 887 -20.98 33.73 -22.18
CA PHE A 887 -20.14 32.64 -22.65
C PHE A 887 -19.23 33.07 -23.80
N GLU A 888 -18.10 32.37 -23.92
CA GLU A 888 -17.17 32.47 -25.04
C GLU A 888 -17.02 31.09 -25.67
N PHE A 889 -16.96 31.04 -27.00
CA PHE A 889 -16.76 29.79 -27.74
C PHE A 889 -15.53 29.90 -28.64
N ASP A 890 -14.59 28.98 -28.46
CA ASP A 890 -13.47 28.77 -29.38
C ASP A 890 -13.87 27.69 -30.39
N SER A 891 -14.14 28.11 -31.62
CA SER A 891 -14.52 27.21 -32.71
C SER A 891 -13.37 26.31 -33.20
N THR A 892 -12.12 26.71 -32.99
CA THR A 892 -10.95 25.93 -33.40
C THR A 892 -10.73 24.74 -32.46
N LEU A 893 -10.96 24.95 -31.16
CA LEU A 893 -10.80 23.91 -30.14
C LEU A 893 -12.11 23.21 -29.76
N ALA A 894 -13.26 23.71 -30.24
CA ALA A 894 -14.58 23.29 -29.80
C ALA A 894 -14.76 23.38 -28.28
N VAL A 895 -14.35 24.52 -27.70
CA VAL A 895 -14.39 24.78 -26.25
C VAL A 895 -15.35 25.91 -25.94
N LEU A 896 -16.33 25.63 -25.08
CA LEU A 896 -17.26 26.61 -24.54
C LEU A 896 -16.86 26.97 -23.11
N THR A 897 -16.69 28.26 -22.84
CA THR A 897 -16.43 28.78 -21.48
C THR A 897 -17.61 29.60 -21.00
N LEU A 898 -18.28 29.14 -19.95
CA LEU A 898 -19.32 29.90 -19.25
C LEU A 898 -18.67 30.71 -18.12
N ARG A 899 -18.90 32.03 -18.12
CA ARG A 899 -18.29 32.95 -17.16
C ARG A 899 -19.24 33.24 -16.02
N LYS A 900 -18.72 33.18 -14.79
CA LYS A 900 -19.36 33.62 -13.55
C LYS A 900 -20.77 33.05 -13.31
N PRO A 901 -20.99 31.71 -13.30
CA PRO A 901 -22.27 31.15 -12.90
C PRO A 901 -22.76 31.65 -11.53
N GLY A 902 -21.87 31.84 -10.55
CA GLY A 902 -22.22 32.55 -9.32
C GLY A 902 -22.96 31.71 -8.27
N VAL A 903 -23.21 30.43 -8.55
CA VAL A 903 -23.98 29.53 -7.68
C VAL A 903 -23.13 28.92 -6.58
N ASN A 904 -23.70 28.78 -5.38
CA ASN A 904 -23.04 28.08 -4.27
C ASN A 904 -22.76 26.61 -4.65
N ALA A 905 -21.58 26.11 -4.29
CA ALA A 905 -21.15 24.76 -4.66
C ALA A 905 -22.00 23.64 -4.00
N ALA A 906 -22.67 23.94 -2.88
CA ALA A 906 -23.58 23.01 -2.20
C ALA A 906 -25.00 22.99 -2.78
N ALA A 907 -25.36 23.94 -3.64
CA ALA A 907 -26.73 24.10 -4.12
C ALA A 907 -27.05 23.20 -5.33
N ASP A 908 -28.33 22.85 -5.44
CA ASP A 908 -28.92 22.35 -6.68
C ASP A 908 -29.01 23.48 -7.70
N TRP A 909 -28.64 23.20 -8.94
CA TRP A 909 -28.75 24.14 -10.04
C TRP A 909 -28.72 23.41 -11.38
N THR A 910 -29.19 24.08 -12.43
CA THR A 910 -29.20 23.56 -13.79
C THR A 910 -28.81 24.67 -14.77
N ILE A 911 -27.96 24.38 -15.74
CA ILE A 911 -27.61 25.29 -16.84
C ILE A 911 -28.06 24.64 -18.15
N VAL A 912 -28.91 25.35 -18.88
CA VAL A 912 -29.44 24.91 -20.18
C VAL A 912 -28.76 25.71 -21.29
N LEU A 913 -28.15 25.01 -22.24
CA LEU A 913 -27.58 25.55 -23.46
C LEU A 913 -28.59 25.37 -24.60
N ARG A 914 -29.01 26.46 -25.25
CA ARG A 914 -29.88 26.38 -26.43
C ARG A 914 -29.05 26.43 -27.69
N ASN A 915 -29.35 25.57 -28.67
CA ASN A 915 -28.62 25.57 -29.94
C ASN A 915 -29.08 26.73 -30.85
N VAL A 916 -28.22 27.08 -31.81
CA VAL A 916 -28.61 27.87 -32.98
C VAL A 916 -29.33 26.91 -33.93
N PHE A 917 -30.59 27.20 -34.28
CA PHE A 917 -31.39 26.39 -35.21
C PHE A 917 -30.86 26.43 -36.64
#